data_AF-A0A498HRD1-F1
#
_entry.id   AF-A0A498HRD1-F1
#
_cell.length_a   1.000
_cell.length_b   1.000
_cell.length_c   1.000
_cell.angle_alpha   90.00
_cell.angle_beta   90.00
_cell.angle_gamma   90.00
#
_symmetry.space_group_name_H-M   'P 1'
#
loop_
_entity.id
_entity.type
_entity.pdbx_description
1 polymer ?
#
loop_
_entity_poly.entity_id
_entity_poly.type
_entity_poly.pdbx_seq_one_letter_code
_entity_poly.pdbx_strand_id
1 'polypeptide(L)'
;MESSSSCSSQLLSSRLILCVCVVVFGVFQYPTATEGLVMLPSNQTFPAVIVFGDSIMDTGNNNHLKSLVKCNFSPYGRDFQQHKPTGRFGNGKVPSDIIASQLGIQEYLPAYLDPNLRPQDLPAGVVFASGGTGYDPMTPQIVSVISMDDQLKMFKEYIVKLKGVVGEERTQFILSNALVLVVAGSDDIANTYFTIRIRKAQYSVPAYTDLMVNSASSFVKELYKLGARRIGLFSAPPIGCVPSQRTLGGGILRMCAEEYNDAAKLFNIKLSSSLNSLSSALPHSKIVYVDIYNPLLDIILNPAKSGFKVVEKGCCGTGNIEVAVLCNKFDSTCENPSDYVFWDSYHPTERTYNSYSVMTTLLLRFFLFVCCGLVILGNQAVGGDVVKLPPNATIPAVFMFGDSIVDTGNNNVNLKTPARCNFPPYGREFEGGISTGRYSNGKVPSDLIGVEKLGIKELLPAYLDPNLQPNDLLTGVSFAVGATGYDPMTAQIVAVTPLFDQLRQFEEYIGKLKGIVGEERANFILANSLCFVVASSNDIANTYFVAGVRKLEYDVPSYTDLMLNQASDFFKGLYALGARRIGVFSAPPIGCLPSQRTLGGGVERDCADKPNQAAMLFNSKLSAELDDLKNNLPNSMLIYVDIYNPLLDMIINPTNYGFEVSNKGCCGSGKLEVSILCNRFEPETCTDDSHYLFWDSYHPTEGAYKIIVDELITKYLPHLV
;
A
#
# COMPACT_ATOMS: atom_id res chain seq x y z
N MET A 1 -53.17 -9.19 -38.56
CA MET A 1 -52.64 -10.34 -39.30
C MET A 1 -51.19 -10.06 -39.65
N GLU A 2 -50.31 -10.77 -38.93
CA GLU A 2 -48.88 -11.02 -39.19
C GLU A 2 -48.62 -11.48 -40.64
N SER A 3 -47.42 -11.53 -41.21
CA SER A 3 -46.05 -11.03 -40.99
C SER A 3 -45.28 -11.38 -42.28
N SER A 4 -44.20 -10.68 -42.64
CA SER A 4 -42.95 -11.28 -43.19
C SER A 4 -41.98 -10.26 -43.80
N SER A 5 -40.69 -10.57 -43.64
CA SER A 5 -39.48 -9.93 -44.20
C SER A 5 -39.01 -8.63 -43.52
N SER A 6 -37.75 -8.42 -43.14
CA SER A 6 -36.50 -9.06 -43.54
C SER A 6 -35.43 -8.92 -42.43
N CYS A 7 -34.63 -9.97 -42.23
CA CYS A 7 -33.42 -9.97 -41.42
C CYS A 7 -32.27 -10.44 -42.32
N SER A 8 -31.44 -9.52 -42.83
CA SER A 8 -30.20 -9.86 -43.56
C SER A 8 -29.24 -8.68 -43.82
N SER A 9 -29.16 -7.67 -42.94
CA SER A 9 -28.19 -6.56 -43.13
C SER A 9 -27.26 -6.28 -41.94
N GLN A 10 -27.42 -6.93 -40.78
CA GLN A 10 -26.59 -6.67 -39.59
C GLN A 10 -25.45 -7.68 -39.34
N LEU A 11 -25.34 -8.76 -40.12
CA LEU A 11 -24.32 -9.81 -39.92
C LEU A 11 -23.03 -9.61 -40.74
N LEU A 12 -22.98 -8.60 -41.63
CA LEU A 12 -21.81 -8.33 -42.48
C LEU A 12 -20.86 -7.26 -41.90
N SER A 13 -21.30 -6.38 -40.99
CA SER A 13 -20.42 -5.34 -40.41
C SER A 13 -19.60 -5.86 -39.21
N SER A 14 -20.12 -6.84 -38.48
CA SER A 14 -19.50 -7.39 -37.27
C SER A 14 -18.33 -8.34 -37.57
N ARG A 15 -18.31 -9.00 -38.75
CA ARG A 15 -17.16 -9.83 -39.19
C ARG A 15 -16.00 -9.01 -39.75
N LEU A 16 -16.25 -7.84 -40.33
CA LEU A 16 -15.20 -6.96 -40.85
C LEU A 16 -14.45 -6.25 -39.71
N ILE A 17 -15.15 -5.88 -38.64
CA ILE A 17 -14.55 -5.30 -37.42
C ILE A 17 -13.71 -6.33 -36.67
N LEU A 18 -14.17 -7.59 -36.60
CA LEU A 18 -13.42 -8.66 -35.93
C LEU A 18 -12.13 -9.05 -36.68
N CYS A 19 -12.13 -9.04 -38.03
CA CYS A 19 -10.90 -9.26 -38.80
C CYS A 19 -9.89 -8.11 -38.69
N VAL A 20 -10.34 -6.86 -38.58
CA VAL A 20 -9.44 -5.71 -38.38
C VAL A 20 -8.85 -5.71 -36.97
N CYS A 21 -9.60 -6.12 -35.94
CA CYS A 21 -9.08 -6.25 -34.58
C CYS A 21 -8.07 -7.40 -34.44
N VAL A 22 -8.25 -8.52 -35.14
CA VAL A 22 -7.28 -9.65 -35.10
C VAL A 22 -6.00 -9.34 -35.86
N VAL A 23 -6.05 -8.53 -36.93
CA VAL A 23 -4.84 -8.07 -37.64
C VAL A 23 -4.09 -6.98 -36.86
N VAL A 24 -4.78 -6.13 -36.09
CA VAL A 24 -4.13 -5.11 -35.24
C VAL A 24 -3.53 -5.71 -33.96
N PHE A 25 -4.13 -6.77 -33.39
CA PHE A 25 -3.54 -7.50 -32.25
C PHE A 25 -2.47 -8.53 -32.64
N GLY A 26 -2.46 -9.00 -33.89
CA GLY A 26 -1.45 -9.94 -34.40
C GLY A 26 -0.11 -9.33 -34.81
N VAL A 27 -0.01 -7.99 -34.92
CA VAL A 27 1.23 -7.30 -35.35
C VAL A 27 2.09 -6.81 -34.17
N PHE A 28 1.61 -6.90 -32.92
CA PHE A 28 2.37 -6.54 -31.72
C PHE A 28 2.92 -7.73 -30.92
N GLN A 29 3.11 -8.88 -31.56
CA GLN A 29 3.85 -10.02 -30.98
C GLN A 29 5.11 -10.34 -31.76
N TYR A 30 6.06 -9.40 -31.77
CA TYR A 30 7.48 -9.69 -31.96
C TYR A 30 8.29 -8.76 -31.05
N PRO A 31 9.24 -9.28 -30.24
CA PRO A 31 10.12 -8.45 -29.44
C PRO A 31 11.15 -7.82 -30.37
N THR A 32 10.82 -6.65 -30.90
CA THR A 32 11.82 -5.76 -31.49
C THR A 32 12.01 -4.59 -30.53
N ALA A 33 13.21 -4.51 -29.96
CA ALA A 33 13.65 -3.36 -29.20
C ALA A 33 13.64 -2.15 -30.14
N THR A 34 12.58 -1.36 -30.07
CA THR A 34 12.51 -0.04 -30.67
C THR A 34 12.74 0.96 -29.55
N GLU A 35 13.79 1.77 -29.68
CA GLU A 35 14.01 2.95 -28.85
C GLU A 35 12.83 3.91 -29.06
N GLY A 36 11.81 3.78 -28.22
CA GLY A 36 10.63 4.64 -28.26
C GLY A 36 10.98 6.03 -27.76
N LEU A 37 11.28 6.96 -28.66
CA LEU A 37 11.19 8.39 -28.38
C LEU A 37 9.77 8.71 -27.90
N VAL A 38 9.67 9.34 -26.73
CA VAL A 38 8.39 9.70 -26.14
C VAL A 38 7.81 10.86 -26.95
N MET A 39 6.75 10.57 -27.72
CA MET A 39 6.03 11.60 -28.47
C MET A 39 5.13 12.39 -27.50
N LEU A 40 5.61 13.56 -27.09
CA LEU A 40 4.82 14.53 -26.33
C LEU A 40 3.61 15.00 -27.17
N PRO A 41 2.46 15.34 -26.55
CA PRO A 41 1.39 16.04 -27.26
C PRO A 41 1.96 17.28 -27.98
N SER A 42 1.49 17.57 -29.19
CA SER A 42 2.05 18.59 -30.10
C SER A 42 2.14 20.03 -29.55
N ASN A 43 1.63 20.29 -28.34
CA ASN A 43 1.66 21.57 -27.64
C ASN A 43 2.35 21.54 -26.26
N GLN A 44 3.05 20.47 -25.88
CA GLN A 44 3.73 20.41 -24.58
C GLN A 44 5.18 19.97 -24.71
N THR A 45 6.09 20.88 -24.41
CA THR A 45 7.52 20.60 -24.25
C THR A 45 7.98 21.11 -22.89
N PHE A 46 9.00 20.46 -22.32
CA PHE A 46 9.72 20.97 -21.16
C PHE A 46 10.95 21.73 -21.69
N PRO A 47 11.18 22.99 -21.28
CA PRO A 47 12.35 23.74 -21.74
C PRO A 47 13.64 23.28 -21.05
N ALA A 48 13.53 22.60 -19.90
CA ALA A 48 14.66 22.14 -19.11
C ALA A 48 14.28 20.96 -18.20
N VAL A 49 15.28 20.17 -17.79
CA VAL A 49 15.19 19.21 -16.69
C VAL A 49 16.13 19.64 -15.57
N ILE A 50 15.61 19.82 -14.37
CA ILE A 50 16.39 20.23 -13.20
C ILE A 50 16.28 19.13 -12.14
N VAL A 51 17.41 18.61 -11.68
CA VAL A 51 17.41 17.39 -10.86
C VAL A 51 18.09 17.60 -9.52
N PHE A 52 17.46 17.12 -8.46
CA PHE A 52 17.94 17.11 -7.08
C PHE A 52 17.94 15.68 -6.55
N GLY A 53 18.72 15.43 -5.50
CA GLY A 53 18.68 14.14 -4.83
C GLY A 53 20.03 13.48 -4.59
N ASP A 54 20.01 12.15 -4.59
CA ASP A 54 21.11 11.26 -4.23
C ASP A 54 21.86 10.67 -5.44
N SER A 55 22.62 9.60 -5.20
CA SER A 55 23.49 8.95 -6.19
C SER A 55 22.74 8.42 -7.40
N ILE A 56 21.45 8.11 -7.28
CA ILE A 56 20.63 7.62 -8.38
C ILE A 56 20.52 8.66 -9.49
N MET A 57 20.61 9.94 -9.16
CA MET A 57 20.46 11.04 -10.11
C MET A 57 21.77 11.77 -10.43
N ASP A 58 22.84 11.53 -9.67
CA ASP A 58 24.11 12.25 -9.76
C ASP A 58 24.88 11.92 -11.05
N THR A 59 25.32 12.98 -11.73
CA THR A 59 26.11 12.91 -12.97
C THR A 59 27.56 13.36 -12.79
N GLY A 60 27.99 13.66 -11.55
CA GLY A 60 29.39 13.94 -11.21
C GLY A 60 29.62 15.03 -10.15
N ASN A 61 28.62 15.48 -9.39
CA ASN A 61 28.82 16.52 -8.37
C ASN A 61 29.76 16.06 -7.24
N ASN A 62 29.83 14.76 -6.97
CA ASN A 62 30.73 14.20 -5.96
C ASN A 62 32.21 14.20 -6.33
N ASN A 63 32.57 14.43 -7.61
CA ASN A 63 33.92 14.19 -8.14
C ASN A 63 35.02 14.97 -7.40
N HIS A 64 34.73 16.21 -7.01
CA HIS A 64 35.68 17.14 -6.41
C HIS A 64 35.56 17.27 -4.89
N LEU A 65 34.63 16.54 -4.26
CA LEU A 65 34.45 16.56 -2.81
C LEU A 65 35.58 15.79 -2.10
N LYS A 66 35.88 16.12 -0.84
CA LYS A 66 36.77 15.30 -0.01
C LYS A 66 35.98 14.18 0.67
N SER A 67 35.43 13.27 -0.13
CA SER A 67 34.59 12.14 0.31
C SER A 67 35.03 10.83 -0.35
N LEU A 68 34.68 9.70 0.29
CA LEU A 68 34.80 8.36 -0.27
C LEU A 68 33.65 8.01 -1.22
N VAL A 69 32.54 8.77 -1.19
CA VAL A 69 31.34 8.51 -2.01
C VAL A 69 31.56 9.08 -3.40
N LYS A 70 32.31 8.35 -4.24
CA LYS A 70 32.66 8.75 -5.61
C LYS A 70 32.67 7.57 -6.55
N CYS A 71 32.34 7.84 -7.81
CA CYS A 71 32.35 6.86 -8.90
C CYS A 71 33.05 7.40 -10.17
N ASN A 72 34.00 8.33 -10.01
CA ASN A 72 34.83 8.85 -11.12
C ASN A 72 36.09 8.00 -11.37
N PHE A 73 35.95 6.67 -11.23
CA PHE A 73 37.00 5.71 -11.54
C PHE A 73 36.43 4.41 -12.12
N SER A 74 37.27 3.69 -12.88
CA SER A 74 36.95 2.33 -13.38
C SER A 74 36.68 1.37 -12.20
N PRO A 75 35.66 0.51 -12.26
CA PRO A 75 34.89 0.14 -13.45
C PRO A 75 33.63 0.96 -13.73
N TYR A 76 33.31 2.00 -12.93
CA TYR A 76 32.15 2.85 -13.19
C TYR A 76 32.25 3.51 -14.58
N GLY A 77 31.10 3.69 -15.24
CA GLY A 77 31.05 4.18 -16.62
C GLY A 77 31.55 3.19 -17.67
N ARG A 78 31.66 1.88 -17.36
CA ARG A 78 32.05 0.84 -18.33
C ARG A 78 31.26 0.90 -19.63
N ASP A 79 29.95 1.05 -19.55
CA ASP A 79 29.04 1.07 -20.70
C ASP A 79 28.73 2.52 -21.13
N PHE A 80 29.29 3.51 -20.44
CA PHE A 80 29.16 4.92 -20.78
C PHE A 80 30.05 5.30 -21.98
N GLN A 81 29.80 6.46 -22.58
CA GLN A 81 30.59 6.90 -23.74
C GLN A 81 32.09 6.86 -23.45
N GLN A 82 32.83 6.20 -24.37
CA GLN A 82 34.28 5.98 -24.29
C GLN A 82 34.73 5.21 -23.04
N HIS A 83 33.84 4.45 -22.39
CA HIS A 83 34.11 3.71 -21.15
C HIS A 83 34.62 4.63 -20.02
N LYS A 84 34.20 5.90 -20.03
CA LYS A 84 34.75 6.93 -19.16
C LYS A 84 33.97 7.02 -17.84
N PRO A 85 34.62 6.90 -16.67
CA PRO A 85 33.98 7.15 -15.40
C PRO A 85 33.75 8.65 -15.21
N THR A 86 32.50 9.09 -15.27
CA THR A 86 32.14 10.52 -15.13
C THR A 86 31.64 10.91 -13.73
N GLY A 87 31.50 9.94 -12.83
CA GLY A 87 30.89 10.16 -11.51
C GLY A 87 29.43 9.70 -11.41
N ARG A 88 28.89 9.11 -12.47
CA ARG A 88 27.61 8.40 -12.47
C ARG A 88 27.74 7.10 -11.68
N PHE A 89 26.87 6.88 -10.70
CA PHE A 89 26.86 5.70 -9.85
C PHE A 89 26.23 4.50 -10.59
N GLY A 90 26.94 3.99 -11.58
CA GLY A 90 26.51 2.88 -12.42
C GLY A 90 27.52 2.53 -13.52
N ASN A 91 27.16 1.55 -14.34
CA ASN A 91 27.90 1.22 -15.55
C ASN A 91 27.75 2.24 -16.67
N GLY A 92 26.68 3.03 -16.70
CA GLY A 92 26.36 3.88 -17.85
C GLY A 92 25.49 5.08 -17.51
N LYS A 93 24.48 5.37 -18.35
CA LYS A 93 23.53 6.48 -18.09
C LYS A 93 22.74 6.23 -16.80
N VAL A 94 22.53 7.31 -16.06
CA VAL A 94 21.65 7.33 -14.87
C VAL A 94 20.29 7.92 -15.25
N PRO A 95 19.23 7.73 -14.44
CA PRO A 95 17.90 8.24 -14.72
C PRO A 95 17.80 9.71 -15.14
N SER A 96 18.65 10.60 -14.61
CA SER A 96 18.66 12.02 -15.02
C SER A 96 19.04 12.21 -16.49
N ASP A 97 20.03 11.47 -17.01
CA ASP A 97 20.37 11.47 -18.45
C ASP A 97 19.27 10.86 -19.30
N ILE A 98 18.75 9.71 -18.87
CA ILE A 98 17.78 8.96 -19.66
C ILE A 98 16.50 9.79 -19.83
N ILE A 99 16.02 10.42 -18.75
CA ILE A 99 14.83 11.29 -18.80
C ILE A 99 15.09 12.51 -19.69
N ALA A 100 16.22 13.21 -19.53
CA ALA A 100 16.54 14.38 -20.36
C ALA A 100 16.67 14.02 -21.86
N SER A 101 17.27 12.87 -22.15
CA SER A 101 17.46 12.37 -23.51
C SER A 101 16.12 11.98 -24.15
N GLN A 102 15.24 11.31 -23.42
CA GLN A 102 13.92 10.91 -23.93
C GLN A 102 12.97 12.09 -24.14
N LEU A 103 13.13 13.17 -23.37
CA LEU A 103 12.41 14.42 -23.58
C LEU A 103 13.00 15.27 -24.72
N GLY A 104 14.09 14.82 -25.35
CA GLY A 104 14.76 15.56 -26.43
C GLY A 104 15.44 16.84 -25.97
N ILE A 105 15.75 16.97 -24.67
CA ILE A 105 16.36 18.17 -24.09
C ILE A 105 17.88 18.11 -24.21
N GLN A 106 18.47 17.02 -23.71
CA GLN A 106 19.91 16.81 -23.78
C GLN A 106 20.23 15.32 -23.61
N GLU A 107 21.21 14.81 -24.37
CA GLU A 107 21.61 13.40 -24.28
C GLU A 107 22.26 13.06 -22.93
N TYR A 108 23.00 14.01 -22.34
CA TYR A 108 23.66 13.89 -21.05
C TYR A 108 23.44 15.16 -20.25
N LEU A 109 22.85 15.05 -19.07
CA LEU A 109 22.57 16.21 -18.23
C LEU A 109 23.81 16.52 -17.37
N PRO A 110 24.36 17.75 -17.43
CA PRO A 110 25.61 18.05 -16.75
C PRO A 110 25.40 18.23 -15.24
N ALA A 111 26.41 17.83 -14.46
CA ALA A 111 26.49 18.16 -13.04
C ALA A 111 26.75 19.65 -12.86
N TYR A 112 26.08 20.29 -11.90
CA TYR A 112 26.24 21.72 -11.67
C TYR A 112 27.67 22.12 -11.28
N LEU A 113 28.39 21.23 -10.59
CA LEU A 113 29.78 21.43 -10.19
C LEU A 113 30.81 20.92 -11.21
N ASP A 114 30.39 20.51 -12.41
CA ASP A 114 31.36 20.17 -13.46
C ASP A 114 32.16 21.43 -13.83
N PRO A 115 33.50 21.43 -13.72
CA PRO A 115 34.32 22.57 -14.10
C PRO A 115 34.21 22.94 -15.58
N ASN A 116 33.66 22.06 -16.42
CA ASN A 116 33.44 22.29 -17.84
C ASN A 116 32.01 22.76 -18.17
N LEU A 117 31.12 22.92 -17.17
CA LEU A 117 29.77 23.43 -17.39
C LEU A 117 29.82 24.87 -17.91
N ARG A 118 29.28 25.11 -19.11
CA ARG A 118 29.30 26.44 -19.71
C ARG A 118 27.98 27.17 -19.44
N PRO A 119 27.97 28.51 -19.38
CA PRO A 119 26.74 29.28 -19.20
C PRO A 119 25.64 28.95 -20.22
N GLN A 120 26.01 28.59 -21.45
CA GLN A 120 25.07 28.25 -22.53
C GLN A 120 24.36 26.91 -22.31
N ASP A 121 24.88 26.05 -21.44
CA ASP A 121 24.27 24.75 -21.14
C ASP A 121 23.17 24.89 -20.06
N LEU A 122 23.20 25.96 -19.26
CA LEU A 122 22.25 26.21 -18.17
C LEU A 122 20.77 26.21 -18.61
N PRO A 123 20.36 26.79 -19.76
CA PRO A 123 18.95 26.85 -20.13
C PRO A 123 18.28 25.49 -20.33
N ALA A 124 19.04 24.43 -20.61
CA ALA A 124 18.52 23.05 -20.72
C ALA A 124 18.36 22.35 -19.36
N GLY A 125 18.91 22.95 -18.29
CA GLY A 125 18.89 22.43 -16.93
C GLY A 125 20.15 21.65 -16.54
N VAL A 126 20.24 21.29 -15.26
CA VAL A 126 21.43 20.70 -14.64
C VAL A 126 21.04 19.72 -13.53
N VAL A 127 22.01 18.92 -13.09
CA VAL A 127 21.90 18.04 -11.92
C VAL A 127 22.59 18.69 -10.71
N PHE A 128 21.85 18.84 -9.61
CA PHE A 128 22.36 19.20 -8.28
C PHE A 128 22.53 18.00 -7.35
N ALA A 129 21.99 16.84 -7.74
CA ALA A 129 22.05 15.61 -6.95
C ALA A 129 23.49 15.21 -6.56
N SER A 130 23.65 14.58 -5.40
CA SER A 130 24.94 14.22 -4.81
C SER A 130 24.82 12.88 -4.09
N GLY A 131 25.67 11.91 -4.46
CA GLY A 131 25.66 10.59 -3.83
C GLY A 131 25.87 10.63 -2.31
N GLY A 132 25.10 9.84 -1.57
CA GLY A 132 25.17 9.75 -0.10
C GLY A 132 24.36 10.82 0.64
N THR A 133 23.44 11.50 -0.04
CA THR A 133 22.61 12.56 0.55
C THR A 133 21.20 12.07 0.83
N GLY A 134 20.48 12.80 1.67
CA GLY A 134 19.11 12.46 2.04
C GLY A 134 18.38 13.61 2.71
N TYR A 135 17.15 13.32 3.14
CA TYR A 135 16.29 14.26 3.84
C TYR A 135 16.70 14.46 5.31
N ASP A 136 17.38 13.48 5.94
CA ASP A 136 17.99 13.67 7.25
C ASP A 136 19.28 14.51 7.09
N PRO A 137 19.37 15.70 7.74
CA PRO A 137 20.57 16.54 7.68
C PRO A 137 21.86 15.85 8.14
N MET A 138 21.77 14.78 8.94
CA MET A 138 22.94 14.03 9.40
C MET A 138 23.50 13.10 8.31
N THR A 139 22.67 12.57 7.43
CA THR A 139 23.07 11.64 6.35
C THR A 139 24.23 12.19 5.51
N PRO A 140 24.13 13.38 4.88
CA PRO A 140 25.23 13.92 4.07
C PRO A 140 26.46 14.32 4.91
N GLN A 141 26.28 14.62 6.20
CA GLN A 141 27.39 15.01 7.09
C GLN A 141 28.31 13.83 7.39
N ILE A 142 27.75 12.64 7.64
CA ILE A 142 28.50 11.42 7.97
C ILE A 142 29.51 11.09 6.88
N VAL A 143 29.13 11.28 5.62
CA VAL A 143 29.96 10.94 4.45
C VAL A 143 30.55 12.16 3.74
N SER A 144 30.41 13.35 4.32
CA SER A 144 30.99 14.61 3.82
C SER A 144 30.62 14.94 2.36
N VAL A 145 29.32 14.87 2.05
CA VAL A 145 28.76 15.16 0.71
C VAL A 145 27.78 16.33 0.75
N ILE A 146 27.22 16.70 -0.40
CA ILE A 146 26.37 17.89 -0.53
C ILE A 146 24.98 17.58 0.03
N SER A 147 24.54 18.38 1.01
CA SER A 147 23.21 18.24 1.62
C SER A 147 22.09 18.75 0.71
N MET A 148 20.84 18.32 0.95
CA MET A 148 19.67 18.87 0.25
C MET A 148 19.59 20.41 0.36
N ASP A 149 19.91 20.97 1.53
CA ASP A 149 19.96 22.43 1.72
C ASP A 149 21.04 23.09 0.85
N ASP A 150 22.20 22.46 0.70
CA ASP A 150 23.25 22.97 -0.19
C ASP A 150 22.85 22.84 -1.66
N GLN A 151 22.10 21.80 -2.03
CA GLN A 151 21.51 21.71 -3.37
C GLN A 151 20.52 22.85 -3.66
N LEU A 152 19.72 23.28 -2.67
CA LEU A 152 18.88 24.48 -2.80
C LEU A 152 19.70 25.76 -2.92
N LYS A 153 20.84 25.88 -2.21
CA LYS A 153 21.74 27.04 -2.37
C LYS A 153 22.33 27.08 -3.78
N MET A 154 22.83 25.95 -4.27
CA MET A 154 23.32 25.82 -5.65
C MET A 154 22.22 26.14 -6.68
N PHE A 155 20.97 25.77 -6.41
CA PHE A 155 19.85 26.13 -7.27
C PHE A 155 19.57 27.64 -7.28
N LYS A 156 19.65 28.32 -6.13
CA LYS A 156 19.55 29.78 -6.05
C LYS A 156 20.66 30.45 -6.85
N GLU A 157 21.90 29.94 -6.77
CA GLU A 157 23.03 30.43 -7.58
C GLU A 157 22.81 30.16 -9.07
N TYR A 158 22.30 28.98 -9.43
CA TYR A 158 21.93 28.63 -10.80
C TYR A 158 20.88 29.60 -11.36
N ILE A 159 19.85 29.96 -10.61
CA ILE A 159 18.83 30.93 -11.05
C ILE A 159 19.46 32.28 -11.39
N VAL A 160 20.40 32.75 -10.57
CA VAL A 160 21.15 34.00 -10.84
C VAL A 160 21.98 33.88 -12.12
N LYS A 161 22.71 32.78 -12.29
CA LYS A 161 23.51 32.54 -13.51
C LYS A 161 22.63 32.43 -14.75
N LEU A 162 21.52 31.69 -14.66
CA LEU A 162 20.55 31.53 -15.73
C LEU A 162 19.96 32.87 -16.15
N LYS A 163 19.58 33.72 -15.19
CA LYS A 163 19.13 35.10 -15.44
C LYS A 163 20.17 35.93 -16.17
N GLY A 164 21.46 35.77 -15.86
CA GLY A 164 22.54 36.42 -16.59
C GLY A 164 22.68 35.95 -18.05
N VAL A 165 22.26 34.72 -18.37
CA VAL A 165 22.37 34.12 -19.70
C VAL A 165 21.16 34.40 -20.57
N VAL A 166 19.94 34.27 -20.02
CA VAL A 166 18.69 34.34 -20.81
C VAL A 166 17.79 35.52 -20.44
N GLY A 167 18.14 36.30 -19.42
CA GLY A 167 17.31 37.38 -18.90
C GLY A 167 16.22 36.90 -17.91
N GLU A 168 15.59 37.85 -17.22
CA GLU A 168 14.58 37.59 -16.17
C GLU A 168 13.36 36.84 -16.72
N GLU A 169 12.74 37.36 -17.77
CA GLU A 169 11.49 36.82 -18.31
C GLU A 169 11.65 35.36 -18.76
N ARG A 170 12.73 35.08 -19.51
CA ARG A 170 13.02 33.71 -19.95
C ARG A 170 13.40 32.79 -18.80
N THR A 171 14.04 33.30 -17.75
CA THR A 171 14.34 32.53 -16.54
C THR A 171 13.06 32.10 -15.85
N GLN A 172 12.11 33.02 -15.63
CA GLN A 172 10.81 32.69 -15.04
C GLN A 172 10.05 31.66 -15.89
N PHE A 173 10.06 31.83 -17.22
CA PHE A 173 9.47 30.86 -18.14
C PHE A 173 10.09 29.47 -18.01
N ILE A 174 11.43 29.37 -17.93
CA ILE A 174 12.12 28.09 -17.75
C ILE A 174 11.72 27.49 -16.41
N LEU A 175 11.82 28.22 -15.30
CA LEU A 175 11.53 27.69 -13.96
C LEU A 175 10.07 27.21 -13.82
N SER A 176 9.10 27.94 -14.38
CA SER A 176 7.69 27.56 -14.32
C SER A 176 7.33 26.38 -15.23
N ASN A 177 8.15 26.07 -16.24
CA ASN A 177 7.84 25.02 -17.22
C ASN A 177 8.81 23.84 -17.22
N ALA A 178 9.97 23.96 -16.56
CA ALA A 178 10.94 22.89 -16.41
C ALA A 178 10.37 21.71 -15.64
N LEU A 179 10.85 20.51 -15.96
CA LEU A 179 10.60 19.32 -15.15
C LEU A 179 11.61 19.28 -14.00
N VAL A 180 11.14 19.42 -12.77
CA VAL A 180 11.97 19.32 -11.57
C VAL A 180 11.82 17.94 -10.95
N LEU A 181 12.93 17.23 -10.75
CA LEU A 181 12.93 15.86 -10.20
C LEU A 181 13.71 15.80 -8.89
N VAL A 182 13.19 15.07 -7.90
CA VAL A 182 13.83 14.89 -6.58
C VAL A 182 13.86 13.41 -6.22
N VAL A 183 15.05 12.86 -5.97
CA VAL A 183 15.24 11.47 -5.52
C VAL A 183 16.10 11.44 -4.27
N ALA A 184 15.50 11.17 -3.11
CA ALA A 184 16.25 11.12 -1.86
C ALA A 184 15.52 10.25 -0.83
N GLY A 185 16.21 9.93 0.26
CA GLY A 185 15.67 9.17 1.40
C GLY A 185 16.12 7.71 1.45
N SER A 186 16.72 7.21 0.37
CA SER A 186 17.28 5.85 0.35
C SER A 186 18.47 5.71 1.31
N ASP A 187 19.39 6.67 1.26
CA ASP A 187 20.54 6.78 2.16
C ASP A 187 20.13 6.99 3.64
N ASP A 188 19.07 7.74 3.90
CA ASP A 188 18.58 7.99 5.27
C ASP A 188 18.16 6.68 5.96
N ILE A 189 17.44 5.82 5.24
CA ILE A 189 16.93 4.56 5.77
C ILE A 189 18.04 3.52 5.79
N ALA A 190 18.71 3.29 4.66
CA ALA A 190 19.71 2.23 4.52
C ALA A 190 20.94 2.49 5.38
N ASN A 191 21.56 3.66 5.20
CA ASN A 191 22.87 3.96 5.76
C ASN A 191 22.74 4.55 7.16
N THR A 192 21.98 5.64 7.30
CA THR A 192 21.93 6.39 8.56
C THR A 192 21.12 5.67 9.65
N TYR A 193 19.96 5.12 9.32
CA TYR A 193 19.07 4.48 10.30
C TYR A 193 19.42 3.02 10.58
N PHE A 194 19.55 2.16 9.57
CA PHE A 194 19.75 0.72 9.79
C PHE A 194 21.20 0.27 9.87
N THR A 195 22.07 0.77 8.98
CA THR A 195 23.47 0.34 8.95
C THR A 195 24.26 0.97 10.10
N ILE A 196 24.22 2.30 10.23
CA ILE A 196 25.01 3.05 11.23
C ILE A 196 24.29 3.11 12.58
N ARG A 197 22.96 2.96 12.61
CA ARG A 197 22.12 2.87 13.81
C ARG A 197 22.11 4.09 14.74
N ILE A 198 22.79 5.19 14.40
CA ILE A 198 22.79 6.41 15.22
C ILE A 198 21.37 6.95 15.39
N ARG A 199 20.57 6.96 14.31
CA ARG A 199 19.17 7.42 14.37
C ARG A 199 18.22 6.43 15.02
N LYS A 200 18.51 5.12 14.99
CA LYS A 200 17.72 4.08 15.67
C LYS A 200 17.72 4.25 17.19
N ALA A 201 18.75 4.88 17.76
CA ALA A 201 18.79 5.22 19.19
C ALA A 201 17.95 6.47 19.56
N GLN A 202 17.56 7.28 18.58
CA GLN A 202 16.89 8.58 18.79
C GLN A 202 15.44 8.57 18.32
N TYR A 203 15.14 7.77 17.30
CA TYR A 203 13.84 7.74 16.63
C TYR A 203 13.39 6.29 16.45
N SER A 204 12.10 6.05 16.64
CA SER A 204 11.42 4.89 16.07
C SER A 204 11.27 5.06 14.56
N VAL A 205 11.00 3.97 13.83
CA VAL A 205 10.81 4.03 12.36
C VAL A 205 9.68 5.01 11.98
N PRO A 206 8.51 5.01 12.66
CA PRO A 206 7.49 6.03 12.40
C PRO A 206 7.99 7.47 12.60
N ALA A 207 8.64 7.77 13.73
CA ALA A 207 9.13 9.11 14.00
C ALA A 207 10.23 9.56 13.04
N TYR A 208 11.10 8.65 12.61
CA TYR A 208 12.15 8.94 11.64
C TYR A 208 11.58 9.22 10.26
N THR A 209 10.59 8.43 9.82
CA THR A 209 9.90 8.67 8.55
C THR A 209 9.09 9.97 8.56
N ASP A 210 8.58 10.43 9.71
CA ASP A 210 7.98 11.77 9.86
C ASP A 210 9.02 12.88 9.66
N LEU A 211 10.21 12.74 10.25
CA LEU A 211 11.31 13.68 10.04
C LEU A 211 11.69 13.80 8.56
N MET A 212 11.83 12.67 7.87
CA MET A 212 12.15 12.64 6.43
C MET A 212 11.05 13.32 5.60
N VAL A 213 9.77 13.02 5.85
CA VAL A 213 8.65 13.62 5.09
C VAL A 213 8.53 15.11 5.36
N ASN A 214 8.70 15.57 6.60
CA ASN A 214 8.68 17.00 6.93
C ASN A 214 9.80 17.77 6.20
N SER A 215 10.99 17.17 6.10
CA SER A 215 12.10 17.71 5.33
C SER A 215 11.79 17.76 3.82
N ALA A 216 11.26 16.67 3.25
CA ALA A 216 10.82 16.61 1.85
C ALA A 216 9.74 17.66 1.53
N SER A 217 8.72 17.80 2.38
CA SER A 217 7.66 18.82 2.21
C SER A 217 8.22 20.23 2.24
N SER A 218 9.17 20.50 3.12
CA SER A 218 9.82 21.81 3.23
C SER A 218 10.64 22.11 1.97
N PHE A 219 11.38 21.12 1.47
CA PHE A 219 12.14 21.24 0.22
C PHE A 219 11.23 21.57 -0.97
N VAL A 220 10.08 20.91 -1.11
CA VAL A 220 9.10 21.18 -2.18
C VAL A 220 8.55 22.60 -2.09
N LYS A 221 8.24 23.08 -0.86
CA LYS A 221 7.79 24.46 -0.66
C LYS A 221 8.86 25.47 -1.09
N GLU A 222 10.14 25.20 -0.80
CA GLU A 222 11.24 26.07 -1.24
C GLU A 222 11.41 26.07 -2.76
N LEU A 223 11.36 24.90 -3.43
CA LEU A 223 11.36 24.82 -4.89
C LEU A 223 10.21 25.64 -5.50
N TYR A 224 9.01 25.51 -4.94
CA TYR A 224 7.84 26.27 -5.37
C TYR A 224 8.04 27.79 -5.20
N LYS A 225 8.57 28.24 -4.06
CA LYS A 225 8.91 29.67 -3.83
C LYS A 225 9.93 30.19 -4.85
N LEU A 226 10.85 29.33 -5.30
CA LEU A 226 11.86 29.66 -6.30
C LEU A 226 11.34 29.57 -7.76
N GLY A 227 10.05 29.32 -7.97
CA GLY A 227 9.42 29.37 -9.30
C GLY A 227 9.15 28.01 -9.94
N ALA A 228 9.59 26.91 -9.33
CA ALA A 228 9.28 25.57 -9.84
C ALA A 228 7.78 25.31 -9.77
N ARG A 229 7.20 24.77 -10.85
CA ARG A 229 5.77 24.41 -10.88
C ARG A 229 5.50 22.95 -11.25
N ARG A 230 6.45 22.23 -11.85
CA ARG A 230 6.27 20.83 -12.26
C ARG A 230 7.31 19.98 -11.54
N ILE A 231 6.91 19.36 -10.44
CA ILE A 231 7.83 18.71 -9.49
C ILE A 231 7.45 17.24 -9.33
N GLY A 232 8.38 16.34 -9.67
CA GLY A 232 8.26 14.90 -9.43
C GLY A 232 9.17 14.46 -8.28
N LEU A 233 8.61 13.82 -7.27
CA LEU A 233 9.38 13.26 -6.15
C LEU A 233 9.25 11.75 -6.14
N PHE A 234 10.40 11.09 -6.05
CA PHE A 234 10.48 9.64 -6.16
C PHE A 234 10.36 8.98 -4.79
N SER A 235 9.74 7.82 -4.78
CA SER A 235 9.66 6.96 -3.62
C SER A 235 11.04 6.35 -3.29
N ALA A 236 11.24 5.91 -2.05
CA ALA A 236 12.35 5.03 -1.70
C ALA A 236 12.16 3.66 -2.40
N PRO A 237 13.24 3.02 -2.90
CA PRO A 237 13.17 1.69 -3.51
C PRO A 237 12.90 0.59 -2.45
N PRO A 238 12.73 -0.69 -2.84
CA PRO A 238 12.81 -1.83 -1.91
C PRO A 238 14.23 -1.97 -1.33
N ILE A 239 14.57 -1.08 -0.40
CA ILE A 239 15.91 -0.93 0.19
C ILE A 239 16.42 -2.23 0.78
N GLY A 240 15.56 -3.00 1.48
CA GLY A 240 15.95 -4.28 2.07
C GLY A 240 16.41 -5.32 1.04
N CYS A 241 16.06 -5.14 -0.23
CA CYS A 241 16.42 -6.05 -1.32
C CYS A 241 17.67 -5.66 -2.09
N VAL A 242 18.28 -4.49 -1.83
CA VAL A 242 19.55 -4.14 -2.49
C VAL A 242 20.69 -5.02 -1.95
N PRO A 243 21.72 -5.35 -2.75
CA PRO A 243 22.72 -6.35 -2.35
C PRO A 243 23.43 -6.05 -1.02
N SER A 244 23.64 -4.77 -0.69
CA SER A 244 24.23 -4.36 0.58
C SER A 244 23.35 -4.68 1.78
N GLN A 245 22.08 -4.35 1.69
CA GLN A 245 21.14 -4.55 2.80
C GLN A 245 20.77 -6.03 2.97
N ARG A 246 20.79 -6.80 1.89
CA ARG A 246 20.77 -8.28 1.96
C ARG A 246 21.94 -8.84 2.74
N THR A 247 23.15 -8.30 2.53
CA THR A 247 24.35 -8.71 3.27
C THR A 247 24.26 -8.33 4.75
N LEU A 248 23.74 -7.15 5.07
CA LEU A 248 23.74 -6.61 6.44
C LEU A 248 22.52 -7.01 7.28
N GLY A 249 21.37 -7.24 6.66
CA GLY A 249 20.08 -7.49 7.32
C GLY A 249 19.31 -8.71 6.84
N GLY A 250 19.77 -9.40 5.79
CA GLY A 250 19.10 -10.53 5.16
C GLY A 250 19.37 -11.91 5.76
N GLY A 251 20.12 -11.97 6.87
CA GLY A 251 20.57 -13.21 7.49
C GLY A 251 21.57 -13.99 6.63
N ILE A 252 21.82 -15.25 7.01
CA ILE A 252 22.83 -16.12 6.36
C ILE A 252 22.49 -16.35 4.87
N LEU A 253 21.19 -16.40 4.54
CA LEU A 253 20.71 -16.61 3.18
C LEU A 253 20.69 -15.33 2.32
N ARG A 254 21.06 -14.17 2.88
CA ARG A 254 21.04 -12.86 2.20
C ARG A 254 19.69 -12.55 1.54
N MET A 255 18.60 -12.91 2.21
CA MET A 255 17.23 -12.57 1.77
C MET A 255 17.00 -11.06 1.86
N CYS A 256 15.89 -10.55 1.30
CA CYS A 256 15.52 -9.16 1.54
C CYS A 256 15.33 -8.89 3.05
N ALA A 257 15.87 -7.78 3.54
CA ALA A 257 15.66 -7.33 4.92
C ALA A 257 14.27 -6.67 5.05
N GLU A 258 13.27 -7.41 5.52
CA GLU A 258 11.89 -6.93 5.55
C GLU A 258 11.68 -5.68 6.43
N GLU A 259 12.35 -5.58 7.58
CA GLU A 259 12.30 -4.38 8.45
C GLU A 259 12.69 -3.10 7.68
N TYR A 260 13.62 -3.22 6.70
CA TYR A 260 14.12 -2.07 5.96
C TYR A 260 13.17 -1.71 4.83
N ASN A 261 12.59 -2.73 4.18
CA ASN A 261 11.51 -2.57 3.22
C ASN A 261 10.27 -1.94 3.86
N ASP A 262 9.94 -2.29 5.10
CA ASP A 262 8.79 -1.74 5.81
C ASP A 262 8.99 -0.28 6.17
N ALA A 263 10.19 0.12 6.60
CA ALA A 263 10.54 1.53 6.77
C ALA A 263 10.42 2.32 5.45
N ALA A 264 10.92 1.76 4.34
CA ALA A 264 10.80 2.37 3.01
C ALA A 264 9.34 2.51 2.57
N LYS A 265 8.50 1.47 2.76
CA LYS A 265 7.06 1.52 2.47
C LYS A 265 6.36 2.58 3.32
N LEU A 266 6.67 2.67 4.62
CA LEU A 266 6.07 3.66 5.50
C LEU A 266 6.43 5.08 5.09
N PHE A 267 7.71 5.35 4.80
CA PHE A 267 8.15 6.62 4.24
C PHE A 267 7.41 6.96 2.96
N ASN A 268 7.28 6.00 2.04
CA ASN A 268 6.60 6.18 0.76
C ASN A 268 5.12 6.54 0.90
N ILE A 269 4.40 5.89 1.83
CA ILE A 269 2.99 6.19 2.12
C ILE A 269 2.86 7.62 2.64
N LYS A 270 3.66 8.00 3.63
CA LYS A 270 3.65 9.34 4.22
C LYS A 270 4.04 10.42 3.21
N LEU A 271 5.05 10.15 2.38
CA LEU A 271 5.49 11.04 1.32
C LEU A 271 4.36 11.27 0.29
N SER A 272 3.75 10.19 -0.22
CA SER A 272 2.63 10.29 -1.17
C SER A 272 1.47 11.13 -0.62
N SER A 273 1.06 10.87 0.62
CA SER A 273 0.01 11.64 1.30
C SER A 273 0.37 13.12 1.42
N SER A 274 1.59 13.42 1.88
CA SER A 274 2.06 14.80 2.04
C SER A 274 2.14 15.56 0.71
N LEU A 275 2.59 14.89 -0.36
CA LEU A 275 2.66 15.49 -1.71
C LEU A 275 1.27 15.76 -2.28
N ASN A 276 0.28 14.91 -2.02
CA ASN A 276 -1.10 15.17 -2.41
C ASN A 276 -1.64 16.42 -1.70
N SER A 277 -1.41 16.56 -0.39
CA SER A 277 -1.78 17.78 0.35
C SER A 277 -1.08 19.03 -0.18
N LEU A 278 0.21 18.94 -0.52
CA LEU A 278 0.96 20.07 -1.12
C LEU A 278 0.45 20.43 -2.51
N SER A 279 0.10 19.45 -3.33
CA SER A 279 -0.46 19.66 -4.66
C SER A 279 -1.77 20.47 -4.60
N SER A 280 -2.63 20.18 -3.60
CA SER A 280 -3.85 20.97 -3.35
C SER A 280 -3.58 22.35 -2.76
N ALA A 281 -2.54 22.50 -1.93
CA ALA A 281 -2.25 23.76 -1.23
C ALA A 281 -1.43 24.77 -2.04
N LEU A 282 -0.69 24.33 -3.07
CA LEU A 282 0.22 25.18 -3.84
C LEU A 282 -0.38 25.48 -5.23
N PRO A 283 -1.00 26.66 -5.43
CA PRO A 283 -1.74 26.96 -6.65
C PRO A 283 -0.83 26.96 -7.87
N HIS A 284 -1.38 26.52 -9.00
CA HIS A 284 -0.68 26.40 -10.28
C HIS A 284 0.55 25.47 -10.25
N SER A 285 0.72 24.68 -9.20
CA SER A 285 1.74 23.63 -9.15
C SER A 285 1.17 22.29 -9.65
N LYS A 286 2.07 21.44 -10.13
CA LYS A 286 1.86 20.03 -10.45
C LYS A 286 2.92 19.27 -9.70
N ILE A 287 2.53 18.70 -8.57
CA ILE A 287 3.41 17.92 -7.70
C ILE A 287 2.97 16.46 -7.80
N VAL A 288 3.91 15.59 -8.17
CA VAL A 288 3.63 14.18 -8.49
C VAL A 288 4.53 13.28 -7.67
N TYR A 289 3.92 12.32 -6.99
CA TYR A 289 4.61 11.18 -6.40
C TYR A 289 4.92 10.15 -7.50
N VAL A 290 6.20 9.76 -7.59
CA VAL A 290 6.71 8.80 -8.57
C VAL A 290 7.11 7.52 -7.86
N ASP A 291 6.41 6.44 -8.14
CA ASP A 291 6.68 5.15 -7.52
C ASP A 291 7.78 4.38 -8.27
N ILE A 292 8.93 4.19 -7.62
CA ILE A 292 10.00 3.30 -8.06
C ILE A 292 10.11 2.03 -7.22
N TYR A 293 9.35 1.92 -6.14
CA TYR A 293 9.39 0.79 -5.23
C TYR A 293 8.86 -0.47 -5.93
N ASN A 294 7.61 -0.39 -6.40
CA ASN A 294 6.94 -1.55 -6.99
C ASN A 294 7.57 -2.01 -8.32
N PRO A 295 7.94 -1.10 -9.25
CA PRO A 295 8.65 -1.49 -10.47
C PRO A 295 9.95 -2.25 -10.22
N LEU A 296 10.80 -1.75 -9.32
CA LEU A 296 12.06 -2.40 -9.03
C LEU A 296 11.84 -3.74 -8.30
N LEU A 297 10.84 -3.81 -7.41
CA LEU A 297 10.49 -5.06 -6.74
C LEU A 297 9.96 -6.11 -7.72
N ASP A 298 9.15 -5.75 -8.73
CA ASP A 298 8.70 -6.69 -9.77
C ASP A 298 9.89 -7.26 -10.55
N ILE A 299 10.88 -6.43 -10.89
CA ILE A 299 12.12 -6.88 -11.55
C ILE A 299 12.89 -7.86 -10.66
N ILE A 300 12.97 -7.60 -9.36
CA ILE A 300 13.70 -8.45 -8.41
C ILE A 300 12.98 -9.80 -8.21
N LEU A 301 11.66 -9.78 -8.07
CA LEU A 301 10.85 -10.98 -7.82
C LEU A 301 10.60 -11.81 -9.09
N ASN A 302 10.52 -11.16 -10.26
CA ASN A 302 10.22 -11.77 -11.55
C ASN A 302 11.30 -11.48 -12.62
N PRO A 303 12.60 -11.75 -12.37
CA PRO A 303 13.68 -11.27 -13.23
C PRO A 303 13.63 -11.80 -14.66
N ALA A 304 13.16 -13.04 -14.84
CA ALA A 304 13.02 -13.66 -16.15
C ALA A 304 12.04 -12.90 -17.07
N LYS A 305 11.02 -12.25 -16.52
CA LYS A 305 10.04 -11.43 -17.26
C LYS A 305 10.70 -10.23 -17.94
N SER A 306 11.76 -9.69 -17.34
CA SER A 306 12.54 -8.57 -17.86
C SER A 306 13.90 -9.00 -18.44
N GLY A 307 14.13 -10.31 -18.57
CA GLY A 307 15.35 -10.87 -19.12
C GLY A 307 16.60 -10.72 -18.24
N PHE A 308 16.43 -10.50 -16.94
CA PHE A 308 17.53 -10.52 -15.97
C PHE A 308 17.78 -11.94 -15.46
N LYS A 309 19.02 -12.22 -15.06
CA LYS A 309 19.44 -13.51 -14.49
C LYS A 309 19.94 -13.38 -13.06
N VAL A 310 20.46 -12.21 -12.68
CA VAL A 310 21.09 -11.99 -11.37
C VAL A 310 20.48 -10.75 -10.70
N VAL A 311 19.83 -10.98 -9.55
CA VAL A 311 19.16 -9.92 -8.76
C VAL A 311 19.77 -9.72 -7.36
N GLU A 312 20.57 -10.68 -6.91
CA GLU A 312 21.00 -10.81 -5.51
C GLU A 312 22.33 -10.10 -5.22
N LYS A 313 23.12 -9.80 -6.26
CA LYS A 313 24.48 -9.24 -6.17
C LYS A 313 24.77 -8.24 -7.29
N GLY A 314 25.76 -7.38 -7.07
CA GLY A 314 26.24 -6.45 -8.08
C GLY A 314 27.04 -7.14 -9.18
N CYS A 315 27.08 -6.54 -10.36
CA CYS A 315 28.03 -6.92 -11.41
C CYS A 315 29.47 -6.58 -11.01
N CYS A 316 29.67 -5.49 -10.27
CA CYS A 316 30.92 -5.07 -9.66
C CYS A 316 30.83 -5.28 -8.14
N GLY A 317 31.80 -5.99 -7.57
CA GLY A 317 31.75 -6.40 -6.18
C GLY A 317 32.44 -7.73 -5.96
N THR A 318 32.48 -8.19 -4.70
CA THR A 318 32.97 -9.54 -4.39
C THR A 318 31.92 -10.63 -4.70
N GLY A 319 30.65 -10.26 -4.91
CA GLY A 319 29.55 -11.19 -5.10
C GLY A 319 29.04 -11.86 -3.81
N ASN A 320 29.92 -12.08 -2.84
CA ASN A 320 29.63 -12.81 -1.60
C ASN A 320 29.37 -11.89 -0.40
N ILE A 321 30.14 -10.79 -0.29
CA ILE A 321 29.95 -9.72 0.68
C ILE A 321 29.81 -8.43 -0.12
N GLU A 322 28.63 -7.84 -0.07
CA GLU A 322 28.33 -6.62 -0.82
C GLU A 322 28.22 -5.47 0.17
N VAL A 323 29.22 -4.58 0.21
CA VAL A 323 29.16 -3.30 0.93
C VAL A 323 29.85 -2.23 0.09
N ALA A 324 29.50 -0.95 0.31
CA ALA A 324 29.78 0.16 -0.59
C ALA A 324 31.21 0.22 -1.16
N VAL A 325 32.23 -0.08 -0.34
CA VAL A 325 33.65 0.04 -0.70
C VAL A 325 34.19 -1.10 -1.58
N LEU A 326 33.41 -2.15 -1.79
CA LEU A 326 33.85 -3.39 -2.43
C LEU A 326 33.62 -3.43 -3.94
N CYS A 327 33.15 -2.33 -4.55
CA CYS A 327 33.30 -2.09 -5.99
C CYS A 327 34.37 -0.99 -6.17
N ASN A 328 35.59 -1.40 -6.51
CA ASN A 328 36.74 -0.53 -6.65
C ASN A 328 37.58 -0.87 -7.89
N LYS A 329 38.65 -0.11 -8.12
CA LYS A 329 39.50 -0.22 -9.32
C LYS A 329 40.20 -1.57 -9.51
N PHE A 330 40.26 -2.38 -8.46
CA PHE A 330 40.93 -3.67 -8.45
C PHE A 330 39.97 -4.85 -8.57
N ASP A 331 38.65 -4.60 -8.50
CA ASP A 331 37.66 -5.68 -8.58
C ASP A 331 37.35 -6.03 -10.03
N SER A 332 37.20 -7.32 -10.29
CA SER A 332 36.65 -7.80 -11.55
C SER A 332 35.16 -7.52 -11.63
N THR A 333 34.70 -7.08 -12.80
CA THR A 333 33.27 -7.00 -13.12
C THR A 333 32.76 -8.30 -13.73
N CYS A 334 31.46 -8.54 -13.63
CA CYS A 334 30.77 -9.57 -14.38
C CYS A 334 30.99 -9.41 -15.90
N GLU A 335 30.93 -10.52 -16.65
CA GLU A 335 31.12 -10.51 -18.11
C GLU A 335 30.03 -9.73 -18.84
N ASN A 336 28.76 -9.90 -18.43
CA ASN A 336 27.62 -9.26 -19.07
C ASN A 336 26.76 -8.46 -18.06
N PRO A 337 26.86 -7.12 -18.03
CA PRO A 337 25.99 -6.28 -17.18
C PRO A 337 24.52 -6.41 -17.59
N SER A 338 24.30 -6.78 -18.86
CA SER A 338 23.12 -7.43 -19.44
C SER A 338 22.18 -8.14 -18.48
N ASP A 339 22.81 -9.03 -17.72
CA ASP A 339 22.16 -10.09 -16.97
C ASP A 339 21.87 -9.66 -15.52
N TYR A 340 22.37 -8.50 -15.08
CA TYR A 340 22.37 -8.05 -13.70
C TYR A 340 21.41 -6.88 -13.48
N VAL A 341 20.61 -6.97 -12.42
CA VAL A 341 19.78 -5.85 -11.96
C VAL A 341 20.64 -4.75 -11.35
N PHE A 342 21.65 -5.13 -10.56
CA PHE A 342 22.51 -4.20 -9.84
C PHE A 342 23.89 -4.11 -10.47
N TRP A 343 24.38 -2.87 -10.64
CA TRP A 343 25.75 -2.60 -11.03
C TRP A 343 26.70 -2.86 -9.87
N ASP A 344 26.43 -2.29 -8.70
CA ASP A 344 27.21 -2.49 -7.48
C ASP A 344 26.31 -2.90 -6.31
N SER A 345 26.80 -2.77 -5.06
CA SER A 345 26.06 -3.16 -3.88
C SER A 345 24.80 -2.31 -3.56
N TYR A 346 24.58 -1.19 -4.25
CA TYR A 346 23.44 -0.28 -4.06
C TYR A 346 22.72 0.05 -5.37
N HIS A 347 23.47 0.32 -6.45
CA HIS A 347 22.95 1.01 -7.63
C HIS A 347 22.55 0.03 -8.74
N PRO A 348 21.36 0.19 -9.35
CA PRO A 348 20.97 -0.54 -10.54
C PRO A 348 21.90 -0.35 -11.75
N THR A 349 21.85 -1.28 -12.71
CA THR A 349 22.51 -1.10 -14.01
C THR A 349 21.75 -0.12 -14.91
N GLU A 350 22.43 0.47 -15.90
CA GLU A 350 21.76 1.27 -16.95
C GLU A 350 20.60 0.50 -17.60
N ARG A 351 20.76 -0.81 -17.83
CA ARG A 351 19.69 -1.65 -18.37
C ARG A 351 18.47 -1.69 -17.45
N THR A 352 18.66 -1.82 -16.15
CA THR A 352 17.56 -1.78 -15.18
C THR A 352 16.88 -0.43 -15.19
N TYR A 353 17.62 0.68 -15.26
CA TYR A 353 17.01 2.01 -15.42
C TYR A 353 16.19 2.14 -16.71
N ASN A 354 16.64 1.50 -17.81
CA ASN A 354 15.92 1.48 -19.08
C ASN A 354 14.77 0.45 -19.16
N SER A 355 14.58 -0.41 -18.14
CA SER A 355 13.58 -1.46 -18.17
C SER A 355 12.16 -0.91 -17.96
N TYR A 356 11.41 -0.84 -19.06
CA TYR A 356 9.96 -0.68 -19.35
C TYR A 356 8.90 -0.14 -18.33
N SER A 357 9.18 0.25 -17.09
CA SER A 357 8.10 0.66 -16.15
C SER A 357 8.40 1.81 -15.18
N VAL A 358 9.65 2.18 -14.95
CA VAL A 358 9.96 3.38 -14.13
C VAL A 358 9.60 4.65 -14.90
N MET A 359 9.85 4.69 -16.20
CA MET A 359 9.83 5.92 -17.00
C MET A 359 8.49 6.17 -17.71
N THR A 360 7.80 5.11 -18.13
CA THR A 360 6.45 5.19 -18.71
C THR A 360 5.44 5.70 -17.68
N THR A 361 5.57 5.29 -16.42
CA THR A 361 4.73 5.79 -15.31
C THR A 361 4.94 7.27 -15.04
N LEU A 362 6.19 7.73 -15.09
CA LEU A 362 6.59 9.14 -14.94
C LEU A 362 5.91 10.03 -15.99
N LEU A 363 5.98 9.61 -17.25
CA LEU A 363 5.46 10.39 -18.37
C LEU A 363 3.93 10.26 -18.46
N LEU A 364 3.37 9.05 -18.38
CA LEU A 364 1.92 8.83 -18.44
C LEU A 364 1.17 9.55 -17.30
N ARG A 365 1.67 9.53 -16.05
CA ARG A 365 1.00 10.23 -14.93
C ARG A 365 1.13 11.75 -15.03
N PHE A 366 2.23 12.27 -15.55
CA PHE A 366 2.36 13.71 -15.83
C PHE A 366 1.44 14.17 -16.98
N PHE A 367 1.18 13.32 -17.98
CA PHE A 367 0.34 13.65 -19.15
C PHE A 367 -1.15 13.32 -19.00
N LEU A 368 -1.55 12.31 -18.23
CA LEU A 368 -2.97 11.96 -18.02
C LEU A 368 -3.77 13.09 -17.35
N PHE A 369 -3.13 13.92 -16.53
CA PHE A 369 -3.76 15.13 -15.95
C PHE A 369 -3.83 16.33 -16.90
N VAL A 370 -3.20 16.25 -18.08
CA VAL A 370 -3.25 17.32 -19.09
C VAL A 370 -4.46 17.15 -20.02
N CYS A 371 -4.87 15.93 -20.31
CA CYS A 371 -5.99 15.67 -21.24
C CYS A 371 -7.37 15.81 -20.60
N CYS A 372 -7.51 15.71 -19.27
CA CYS A 372 -8.80 15.83 -18.58
C CYS A 372 -9.25 17.28 -18.29
N GLY A 373 -8.52 18.29 -18.79
CA GLY A 373 -8.82 19.71 -18.54
C GLY A 373 -9.69 20.41 -19.58
N LEU A 374 -9.97 19.80 -20.74
CA LEU A 374 -10.79 20.42 -21.79
C LEU A 374 -11.45 19.35 -22.67
N VAL A 375 -12.77 19.50 -22.85
CA VAL A 375 -13.67 18.72 -23.73
C VAL A 375 -14.20 17.40 -23.16
N ILE A 376 -15.32 17.47 -22.42
CA ILE A 376 -16.64 16.97 -22.89
C ILE A 376 -17.72 17.90 -22.33
N LEU A 377 -17.93 19.04 -23.00
CA LEU A 377 -19.27 19.61 -23.13
C LEU A 377 -19.89 18.92 -24.34
N GLY A 378 -20.79 17.99 -24.10
CA GLY A 378 -21.45 17.21 -25.13
C GLY A 378 -22.62 16.45 -24.52
N ASN A 379 -23.78 17.09 -24.52
CA ASN A 379 -25.05 16.49 -24.14
C ASN A 379 -25.27 15.16 -24.86
N GLN A 380 -25.34 14.07 -24.09
CA GLN A 380 -26.41 13.08 -24.24
C GLN A 380 -26.87 12.68 -22.85
N ALA A 381 -28.04 13.19 -22.48
CA ALA A 381 -28.82 12.67 -21.37
C ALA A 381 -29.20 11.23 -21.70
N VAL A 382 -28.57 10.28 -21.02
CA VAL A 382 -29.16 8.95 -20.81
C VAL A 382 -29.91 9.07 -19.50
N GLY A 383 -31.24 9.08 -19.58
CA GLY A 383 -32.09 8.95 -18.42
C GLY A 383 -31.79 7.63 -17.73
N GLY A 384 -31.08 7.70 -16.62
CA GLY A 384 -31.00 6.63 -15.65
C GLY A 384 -32.04 6.93 -14.58
N ASP A 385 -33.07 6.10 -14.50
CA ASP A 385 -34.05 6.14 -13.43
C ASP A 385 -33.34 6.27 -12.08
N VAL A 386 -33.78 7.26 -11.29
CA VAL A 386 -33.44 7.36 -9.88
C VAL A 386 -33.91 6.06 -9.24
N VAL A 387 -32.98 5.17 -8.89
CA VAL A 387 -33.27 3.97 -8.12
C VAL A 387 -33.81 4.42 -6.77
N LYS A 388 -35.14 4.41 -6.64
CA LYS A 388 -35.83 4.71 -5.38
C LYS A 388 -35.79 3.45 -4.52
N LEU A 389 -35.13 3.55 -3.37
CA LEU A 389 -35.29 2.59 -2.27
C LEU A 389 -36.78 2.50 -1.90
N PRO A 390 -37.27 1.34 -1.42
CA PRO A 390 -38.64 1.18 -0.98
C PRO A 390 -39.01 2.27 0.06
N PRO A 391 -40.19 2.90 -0.02
CA PRO A 391 -40.61 3.96 0.90
C PRO A 391 -40.63 3.56 2.39
N ASN A 392 -40.56 2.26 2.67
CA ASN A 392 -40.73 1.66 4.00
C ASN A 392 -39.52 0.84 4.50
N ALA A 393 -38.32 0.96 3.91
CA ALA A 393 -37.14 0.26 4.45
C ALA A 393 -36.72 0.90 5.79
N THR A 394 -36.97 0.22 6.92
CA THR A 394 -36.59 0.65 8.27
C THR A 394 -35.07 0.63 8.51
N ILE A 395 -34.33 -0.10 7.69
CA ILE A 395 -32.86 -0.22 7.70
C ILE A 395 -32.38 -0.15 6.24
N PRO A 396 -31.85 0.99 5.78
CA PRO A 396 -31.51 1.18 4.36
C PRO A 396 -30.17 0.53 3.95
N ALA A 397 -29.22 0.39 4.87
CA ALA A 397 -27.92 -0.21 4.60
C ALA A 397 -27.31 -0.87 5.85
N VAL A 398 -26.30 -1.70 5.64
CA VAL A 398 -25.48 -2.31 6.70
C VAL A 398 -24.00 -2.00 6.43
N PHE A 399 -23.31 -1.54 7.47
CA PHE A 399 -21.88 -1.23 7.44
C PHE A 399 -21.14 -2.14 8.39
N MET A 400 -20.10 -2.81 7.89
CA MET A 400 -19.26 -3.70 8.69
C MET A 400 -17.87 -3.09 8.85
N PHE A 401 -17.40 -3.00 10.08
CA PHE A 401 -16.07 -2.54 10.45
C PHE A 401 -15.40 -3.61 11.30
N GLY A 402 -14.07 -3.69 11.23
CA GLY A 402 -13.32 -4.61 12.06
C GLY A 402 -12.37 -5.51 11.27
N ASP A 403 -12.27 -6.76 11.71
CA ASP A 403 -11.26 -7.71 11.30
C ASP A 403 -11.76 -8.81 10.34
N SER A 404 -11.05 -9.93 10.31
CA SER A 404 -11.27 -11.06 9.39
C SER A 404 -12.64 -11.70 9.54
N ILE A 405 -13.30 -11.56 10.70
CA ILE A 405 -14.62 -12.13 10.95
C ILE A 405 -15.68 -11.52 10.03
N VAL A 406 -15.54 -10.27 9.64
CA VAL A 406 -16.52 -9.54 8.80
C VAL A 406 -15.91 -8.97 7.52
N ASP A 407 -14.70 -9.39 7.18
CA ASP A 407 -14.03 -9.06 5.92
C ASP A 407 -14.60 -9.89 4.77
N THR A 408 -15.03 -9.21 3.71
CA THR A 408 -15.59 -9.82 2.50
C THR A 408 -14.66 -9.76 1.30
N GLY A 409 -13.39 -9.37 1.51
CA GLY A 409 -12.34 -9.40 0.50
C GLY A 409 -11.45 -8.15 0.43
N ASN A 410 -11.50 -7.24 1.41
CA ASN A 410 -10.67 -6.02 1.40
C ASN A 410 -9.17 -6.37 1.48
N ASN A 411 -8.79 -7.47 2.14
CA ASN A 411 -7.41 -7.94 2.15
C ASN A 411 -6.86 -8.36 0.77
N ASN A 412 -7.72 -8.55 -0.24
CA ASN A 412 -7.28 -8.93 -1.59
C ASN A 412 -6.61 -7.78 -2.34
N VAL A 413 -6.97 -6.55 -2.00
CA VAL A 413 -6.54 -5.33 -2.69
C VAL A 413 -5.16 -4.87 -2.18
N ASN A 414 -4.80 -5.26 -0.96
CA ASN A 414 -3.49 -5.03 -0.38
C ASN A 414 -2.53 -6.21 -0.68
N LEU A 415 -1.70 -6.06 -1.71
CA LEU A 415 -0.78 -7.10 -2.21
C LEU A 415 0.41 -7.41 -1.28
N LYS A 416 0.56 -6.72 -0.13
CA LYS A 416 1.74 -6.78 0.75
C LYS A 416 1.56 -7.62 2.03
N THR A 417 0.32 -8.01 2.39
CA THR A 417 0.05 -8.75 3.63
C THR A 417 0.04 -10.27 3.41
N PRO A 418 0.62 -11.07 4.34
CA PRO A 418 0.44 -12.52 4.35
C PRO A 418 -0.96 -12.94 4.85
N ALA A 419 -1.71 -12.03 5.49
CA ALA A 419 -3.07 -12.27 5.94
C ALA A 419 -4.05 -12.14 4.75
N ARG A 420 -4.02 -13.11 3.84
CA ARG A 420 -4.99 -13.25 2.75
C ARG A 420 -5.59 -14.64 2.78
N CYS A 421 -6.82 -14.76 2.31
CA CYS A 421 -7.54 -16.03 2.18
C CYS A 421 -8.27 -16.12 0.82
N ASN A 422 -7.73 -15.44 -0.21
CA ASN A 422 -8.22 -15.52 -1.60
C ASN A 422 -7.64 -16.71 -2.37
N PHE A 423 -7.45 -17.83 -1.68
CA PHE A 423 -6.93 -19.06 -2.25
C PHE A 423 -7.62 -20.28 -1.63
N PRO A 424 -7.71 -21.42 -2.35
CA PRO A 424 -8.25 -22.64 -1.78
C PRO A 424 -7.46 -23.10 -0.56
N PRO A 425 -8.10 -23.72 0.45
CA PRO A 425 -9.49 -24.19 0.41
C PRO A 425 -10.54 -23.17 0.87
N TYR A 426 -10.18 -21.92 1.17
CA TYR A 426 -11.16 -20.91 1.57
C TYR A 426 -12.22 -20.68 0.49
N GLY A 427 -13.46 -20.45 0.90
CA GLY A 427 -14.59 -20.31 -0.03
C GLY A 427 -15.02 -21.61 -0.73
N ARG A 428 -14.65 -22.79 -0.21
CA ARG A 428 -15.09 -24.10 -0.73
C ARG A 428 -16.60 -24.22 -0.92
N GLU A 429 -17.37 -23.78 0.07
CA GLU A 429 -18.85 -23.78 0.07
C GLU A 429 -19.44 -22.47 -0.46
N PHE A 430 -18.58 -21.48 -0.75
CA PHE A 430 -19.01 -20.22 -1.35
C PHE A 430 -19.44 -20.45 -2.80
N GLU A 431 -20.25 -19.55 -3.36
CA GLU A 431 -20.81 -19.70 -4.71
C GLU A 431 -19.73 -19.99 -5.77
N GLY A 432 -19.89 -21.12 -6.46
CA GLY A 432 -18.93 -21.60 -7.47
C GLY A 432 -17.60 -22.13 -6.90
N GLY A 433 -17.48 -22.30 -5.58
CA GLY A 433 -16.25 -22.73 -4.90
C GLY A 433 -15.12 -21.70 -4.95
N ILE A 434 -15.45 -20.41 -5.05
CA ILE A 434 -14.50 -19.33 -5.31
C ILE A 434 -13.99 -18.72 -3.99
N SER A 435 -12.67 -18.69 -3.84
CA SER A 435 -11.99 -18.02 -2.72
C SER A 435 -12.01 -16.49 -2.86
N THR A 436 -13.03 -15.85 -2.30
CA THR A 436 -13.23 -14.39 -2.42
C THR A 436 -12.51 -13.55 -1.38
N GLY A 437 -11.72 -14.16 -0.48
CA GLY A 437 -11.08 -13.45 0.63
C GLY A 437 -11.95 -13.35 1.89
N ARG A 438 -12.93 -14.25 2.03
CA ARG A 438 -13.69 -14.49 3.26
C ARG A 438 -12.95 -15.54 4.10
N TYR A 439 -12.72 -15.24 5.37
CA TYR A 439 -11.99 -16.13 6.29
C TYR A 439 -12.89 -17.25 6.83
N SER A 440 -13.36 -18.10 5.91
CA SER A 440 -14.22 -19.25 6.17
C SER A 440 -14.22 -20.20 4.98
N ASN A 441 -14.86 -21.36 5.12
CA ASN A 441 -15.22 -22.19 3.97
C ASN A 441 -16.29 -21.57 3.07
N GLY A 442 -17.05 -20.58 3.55
CA GLY A 442 -18.10 -19.95 2.76
C GLY A 442 -18.43 -18.53 3.22
N LYS A 443 -19.72 -18.25 3.43
CA LYS A 443 -20.21 -16.94 3.90
C LYS A 443 -19.68 -16.62 5.31
N VAL A 444 -19.44 -15.33 5.53
CA VAL A 444 -19.05 -14.78 6.84
C VAL A 444 -20.21 -13.94 7.42
N PRO A 445 -20.19 -13.59 8.72
CA PRO A 445 -21.26 -12.84 9.36
C PRO A 445 -21.72 -11.56 8.64
N SER A 446 -20.83 -10.85 7.97
CA SER A 446 -21.18 -9.69 7.14
C SER A 446 -22.18 -10.02 6.04
N ASP A 447 -22.04 -11.18 5.40
CA ASP A 447 -23.00 -11.67 4.42
C ASP A 447 -24.28 -12.10 5.13
N LEU A 448 -24.19 -12.94 6.15
CA LEU A 448 -25.36 -13.54 6.81
C LEU A 448 -26.30 -12.47 7.42
N ILE A 449 -25.73 -11.44 8.06
CA ILE A 449 -26.50 -10.35 8.67
C ILE A 449 -27.18 -9.49 7.59
N GLY A 450 -26.41 -8.97 6.63
CA GLY A 450 -26.91 -8.04 5.62
C GLY A 450 -27.88 -8.70 4.63
N VAL A 451 -27.68 -9.98 4.37
CA VAL A 451 -28.37 -10.72 3.33
C VAL A 451 -29.52 -11.55 3.87
N GLU A 452 -29.20 -12.51 4.74
CA GLU A 452 -30.15 -13.58 5.08
C GLU A 452 -31.11 -13.13 6.18
N LYS A 453 -30.67 -12.23 7.07
CA LYS A 453 -31.50 -11.74 8.18
C LYS A 453 -32.22 -10.44 7.90
N LEU A 454 -31.58 -9.52 7.18
CA LEU A 454 -32.15 -8.20 6.92
C LEU A 454 -32.75 -8.07 5.52
N GLY A 455 -32.40 -8.96 4.58
CA GLY A 455 -32.93 -8.94 3.22
C GLY A 455 -32.53 -7.70 2.41
N ILE A 456 -31.40 -7.07 2.76
CA ILE A 456 -30.98 -5.78 2.19
C ILE A 456 -30.26 -5.97 0.84
N LYS A 457 -29.51 -7.06 0.67
CA LYS A 457 -28.83 -7.46 -0.57
C LYS A 457 -28.46 -8.94 -0.55
N GLU A 458 -27.88 -9.50 -1.61
CA GLU A 458 -27.52 -10.92 -1.70
C GLU A 458 -26.13 -11.28 -1.14
N LEU A 459 -25.16 -10.36 -1.21
CA LEU A 459 -23.84 -10.46 -0.56
C LEU A 459 -23.36 -9.06 -0.17
N LEU A 460 -22.62 -8.92 0.93
CA LEU A 460 -22.08 -7.61 1.32
C LEU A 460 -20.69 -7.42 0.65
N PRO A 461 -20.53 -6.49 -0.31
CA PRO A 461 -19.27 -6.34 -1.02
C PRO A 461 -18.23 -5.62 -0.16
N ALA A 462 -16.96 -5.89 -0.46
CA ALA A 462 -15.82 -5.22 0.13
C ALA A 462 -15.70 -3.79 -0.44
N TYR A 463 -15.49 -2.78 0.40
CA TYR A 463 -15.38 -1.39 -0.04
C TYR A 463 -14.22 -1.15 -1.01
N LEU A 464 -13.12 -1.90 -0.86
CA LEU A 464 -11.95 -1.77 -1.73
C LEU A 464 -12.05 -2.59 -3.02
N ASP A 465 -13.12 -3.37 -3.23
CA ASP A 465 -13.28 -4.16 -4.45
C ASP A 465 -13.23 -3.25 -5.69
N PRO A 466 -12.30 -3.47 -6.65
CA PRO A 466 -12.20 -2.67 -7.86
C PRO A 466 -13.47 -2.72 -8.74
N ASN A 467 -14.33 -3.72 -8.53
CA ASN A 467 -15.58 -3.90 -9.25
C ASN A 467 -16.80 -3.34 -8.50
N LEU A 468 -16.62 -2.72 -7.33
CA LEU A 468 -17.71 -2.15 -6.53
C LEU A 468 -18.51 -1.13 -7.34
N GLN A 469 -19.83 -1.31 -7.46
CA GLN A 469 -20.68 -0.44 -8.23
C GLN A 469 -21.27 0.69 -7.37
N PRO A 470 -21.60 1.86 -7.94
CA PRO A 470 -22.25 2.95 -7.20
C PRO A 470 -23.53 2.51 -6.47
N ASN A 471 -24.33 1.61 -7.06
CA ASN A 471 -25.55 1.10 -6.44
C ASN A 471 -25.29 0.23 -5.20
N ASP A 472 -24.11 -0.40 -5.09
CA ASP A 472 -23.74 -1.16 -3.89
C ASP A 472 -23.63 -0.24 -2.67
N LEU A 473 -23.26 1.02 -2.90
CA LEU A 473 -23.19 2.03 -1.85
C LEU A 473 -24.56 2.45 -1.33
N LEU A 474 -25.68 2.04 -1.93
CA LEU A 474 -26.99 2.39 -1.40
C LEU A 474 -27.43 1.47 -0.26
N THR A 475 -26.89 0.25 -0.25
CA THR A 475 -27.27 -0.85 0.66
C THR A 475 -26.15 -1.26 1.60
N GLY A 476 -24.98 -0.64 1.45
CA GLY A 476 -23.85 -0.78 2.36
C GLY A 476 -22.80 -1.78 1.89
N VAL A 477 -21.67 -1.74 2.61
CA VAL A 477 -20.42 -2.41 2.27
C VAL A 477 -19.70 -2.85 3.55
N SER A 478 -18.72 -3.76 3.41
CA SER A 478 -17.75 -4.04 4.45
C SER A 478 -16.49 -3.20 4.28
N PHE A 479 -16.10 -2.47 5.32
CA PHE A 479 -14.80 -1.80 5.46
C PHE A 479 -13.79 -2.64 6.22
N ALA A 480 -14.20 -3.79 6.74
CA ALA A 480 -13.37 -4.64 7.58
C ALA A 480 -12.18 -5.21 6.83
N VAL A 481 -11.07 -5.38 7.53
CA VAL A 481 -9.77 -5.80 6.98
C VAL A 481 -9.19 -6.83 7.92
N GLY A 482 -9.01 -8.06 7.41
CA GLY A 482 -8.40 -9.16 8.14
C GLY A 482 -7.11 -8.79 8.88
N ALA A 483 -6.98 -9.33 10.09
CA ALA A 483 -5.85 -9.14 11.00
C ALA A 483 -5.67 -7.73 11.62
N THR A 484 -6.66 -6.85 11.48
CA THR A 484 -6.69 -5.56 12.20
C THR A 484 -7.22 -5.71 13.63
N GLY A 485 -7.08 -4.64 14.44
CA GLY A 485 -7.61 -4.55 15.79
C GLY A 485 -7.73 -3.10 16.26
N TYR A 486 -8.13 -2.88 17.51
CA TYR A 486 -8.19 -1.56 18.13
C TYR A 486 -6.80 -0.97 18.38
N ASP A 487 -5.79 -1.79 18.66
CA ASP A 487 -4.41 -1.33 18.78
C ASP A 487 -3.82 -1.09 17.37
N PRO A 488 -3.41 0.14 17.02
CA PRO A 488 -2.82 0.41 15.70
C PRO A 488 -1.58 -0.43 15.39
N MET A 489 -0.85 -0.90 16.42
CA MET A 489 0.30 -1.80 16.25
C MET A 489 -0.12 -3.16 15.69
N THR A 490 -1.31 -3.65 16.02
CA THR A 490 -1.83 -4.93 15.53
C THR A 490 -1.86 -4.97 14.00
N ALA A 491 -2.40 -3.92 13.39
CA ALA A 491 -2.44 -3.80 11.94
C ALA A 491 -1.04 -3.62 11.33
N GLN A 492 -0.13 -2.94 12.03
CA GLN A 492 1.25 -2.71 11.57
C GLN A 492 2.07 -4.00 11.50
N ILE A 493 1.94 -4.91 12.47
CA ILE A 493 2.72 -6.16 12.54
C ILE A 493 2.55 -7.02 11.28
N VAL A 494 1.37 -6.98 10.66
CA VAL A 494 1.02 -7.80 9.49
C VAL A 494 0.71 -6.95 8.25
N ALA A 495 1.07 -5.67 8.28
CA ALA A 495 0.95 -4.72 7.17
C ALA A 495 -0.47 -4.63 6.56
N VAL A 496 -1.50 -4.62 7.41
CA VAL A 496 -2.90 -4.44 7.02
C VAL A 496 -3.41 -3.04 7.37
N THR A 497 -4.55 -2.66 6.82
CA THR A 497 -5.18 -1.37 7.09
C THR A 497 -5.65 -1.29 8.56
N PRO A 498 -5.20 -0.28 9.33
CA PRO A 498 -5.66 -0.07 10.71
C PRO A 498 -7.16 0.24 10.80
N LEU A 499 -7.77 -0.02 11.96
CA LEU A 499 -9.21 0.24 12.17
C LEU A 499 -9.60 1.70 11.91
N PHE A 500 -8.80 2.68 12.36
CA PHE A 500 -9.06 4.11 12.10
C PHE A 500 -9.01 4.48 10.62
N ASP A 501 -8.30 3.71 9.79
CA ASP A 501 -8.29 3.93 8.35
C ASP A 501 -9.58 3.43 7.71
N GLN A 502 -10.26 2.45 8.31
CA GLN A 502 -11.63 2.07 7.92
C GLN A 502 -12.63 3.20 8.20
N LEU A 503 -12.41 3.98 9.26
CA LEU A 503 -13.22 5.18 9.52
C LEU A 503 -13.03 6.25 8.44
N ARG A 504 -11.79 6.46 7.98
CA ARG A 504 -11.52 7.33 6.82
C ARG A 504 -12.17 6.82 5.53
N GLN A 505 -12.12 5.51 5.29
CA GLN A 505 -12.81 4.91 4.15
C GLN A 505 -14.33 5.12 4.24
N PHE A 506 -14.90 5.12 5.44
CA PHE A 506 -16.31 5.45 5.64
C PHE A 506 -16.61 6.91 5.33
N GLU A 507 -15.73 7.85 5.70
CA GLU A 507 -15.85 9.25 5.31
C GLU A 507 -15.82 9.44 3.78
N GLU A 508 -14.89 8.77 3.08
CA GLU A 508 -14.84 8.75 1.62
C GLU A 508 -16.11 8.16 1.00
N TYR A 509 -16.60 7.05 1.57
CA TYR A 509 -17.85 6.42 1.19
C TYR A 509 -19.03 7.39 1.35
N ILE A 510 -19.09 8.16 2.43
CA ILE A 510 -20.15 9.17 2.65
C ILE A 510 -20.10 10.24 1.55
N GLY A 511 -18.90 10.69 1.17
CA GLY A 511 -18.71 11.60 0.04
C GLY A 511 -19.29 11.06 -1.26
N LYS A 512 -19.00 9.78 -1.58
CA LYS A 512 -19.54 9.08 -2.76
C LYS A 512 -21.07 8.95 -2.67
N LEU A 513 -21.59 8.54 -1.51
CA LEU A 513 -23.03 8.39 -1.28
C LEU A 513 -23.78 9.71 -1.46
N LYS A 514 -23.27 10.81 -0.89
CA LYS A 514 -23.83 12.16 -1.08
C LYS A 514 -23.85 12.56 -2.56
N GLY A 515 -22.82 12.20 -3.32
CA GLY A 515 -22.78 12.42 -4.77
C GLY A 515 -23.86 11.66 -5.55
N ILE A 516 -24.30 10.49 -5.04
CA ILE A 516 -25.30 9.65 -5.70
C ILE A 516 -26.73 10.05 -5.33
N VAL A 517 -27.02 10.22 -4.04
CA VAL A 517 -28.39 10.41 -3.54
C VAL A 517 -28.70 11.81 -3.00
N GLY A 518 -27.70 12.69 -2.95
CA GLY A 518 -27.81 14.00 -2.30
C GLY A 518 -27.65 13.93 -0.78
N GLU A 519 -27.40 15.09 -0.18
CA GLU A 519 -27.01 15.18 1.24
C GLU A 519 -28.11 14.74 2.22
N GLU A 520 -29.35 15.18 2.00
CA GLU A 520 -30.48 14.83 2.87
C GLU A 520 -30.72 13.31 2.91
N ARG A 521 -30.71 12.66 1.73
CA ARG A 521 -30.92 11.23 1.63
C ARG A 521 -29.73 10.44 2.18
N ALA A 522 -28.50 10.90 1.96
CA ALA A 522 -27.32 10.27 2.54
C ALA A 522 -27.37 10.31 4.07
N ASN A 523 -27.70 11.45 4.67
CA ASN A 523 -27.86 11.58 6.11
C ASN A 523 -28.96 10.66 6.66
N PHE A 524 -30.09 10.53 5.93
CA PHE A 524 -31.12 9.56 6.27
C PHE A 524 -30.59 8.12 6.26
N ILE A 525 -29.83 7.73 5.23
CA ILE A 525 -29.25 6.38 5.16
C ILE A 525 -28.34 6.16 6.36
N LEU A 526 -27.37 7.04 6.60
CA LEU A 526 -26.41 6.91 7.71
C LEU A 526 -27.07 6.79 9.08
N ALA A 527 -28.10 7.58 9.34
CA ALA A 527 -28.79 7.58 10.63
C ALA A 527 -29.71 6.36 10.85
N ASN A 528 -30.22 5.73 9.78
CA ASN A 528 -31.17 4.61 9.89
C ASN A 528 -30.53 3.24 9.61
N SER A 529 -29.32 3.23 9.06
CA SER A 529 -28.53 2.03 8.80
C SER A 529 -27.86 1.47 10.05
N LEU A 530 -27.55 0.18 10.01
CA LEU A 530 -26.81 -0.52 11.07
C LEU A 530 -25.32 -0.47 10.79
N CYS A 531 -24.53 -0.11 11.80
CA CYS A 531 -23.08 -0.29 11.82
C CYS A 531 -22.72 -1.40 12.79
N PHE A 532 -21.92 -2.36 12.36
CA PHE A 532 -21.38 -3.39 13.25
C PHE A 532 -19.86 -3.28 13.32
N VAL A 533 -19.31 -3.40 14.53
CA VAL A 533 -17.86 -3.36 14.77
C VAL A 533 -17.40 -4.68 15.40
N VAL A 534 -16.48 -5.37 14.73
CA VAL A 534 -15.89 -6.63 15.18
C VAL A 534 -14.37 -6.52 15.22
N ALA A 535 -13.84 -6.14 16.38
CA ALA A 535 -12.40 -6.02 16.59
C ALA A 535 -12.10 -6.37 18.05
N SER A 536 -10.94 -6.99 18.30
CA SER A 536 -10.29 -7.23 19.62
C SER A 536 -9.46 -8.51 19.58
N SER A 537 -9.87 -9.49 18.79
CA SER A 537 -9.27 -10.83 18.76
C SER A 537 -7.79 -10.79 18.40
N ASN A 538 -7.43 -9.99 17.39
CA ASN A 538 -6.03 -9.85 16.97
C ASN A 538 -5.16 -9.11 17.98
N ASP A 539 -5.71 -8.11 18.69
CA ASP A 539 -4.98 -7.37 19.72
C ASP A 539 -4.58 -8.31 20.87
N ILE A 540 -5.54 -9.08 21.37
CA ILE A 540 -5.33 -10.00 22.49
C ILE A 540 -4.50 -11.19 22.04
N ALA A 541 -4.97 -11.94 21.03
CA ALA A 541 -4.31 -13.18 20.61
C ALA A 541 -2.94 -12.88 19.99
N ASN A 542 -2.90 -12.10 18.92
CA ASN A 542 -1.71 -11.99 18.07
C ASN A 542 -0.70 -10.97 18.61
N THR A 543 -1.14 -9.76 18.93
CA THR A 543 -0.24 -8.67 19.35
C THR A 543 0.28 -8.86 20.77
N TYR A 544 -0.63 -9.10 21.72
CA TYR A 544 -0.26 -9.22 23.12
C TYR A 544 0.30 -10.61 23.46
N PHE A 545 -0.46 -11.69 23.20
CA PHE A 545 -0.06 -13.02 23.67
C PHE A 545 0.97 -13.72 22.79
N VAL A 546 0.78 -13.77 21.47
CA VAL A 546 1.65 -14.50 20.54
C VAL A 546 2.93 -13.74 20.23
N ALA A 547 2.83 -12.52 19.68
CA ALA A 547 4.00 -11.71 19.32
C ALA A 547 4.72 -11.16 20.57
N GLY A 548 3.99 -10.92 21.65
CA GLY A 548 4.56 -10.42 22.91
C GLY A 548 5.04 -8.97 22.86
N VAL A 549 4.85 -8.26 21.75
CA VAL A 549 5.40 -6.91 21.52
C VAL A 549 4.87 -5.92 22.56
N ARG A 550 3.61 -6.04 22.97
CA ARG A 550 2.97 -5.16 23.94
C ARG A 550 3.19 -5.56 25.39
N LYS A 551 3.65 -6.79 25.68
CA LYS A 551 3.95 -7.24 27.06
C LYS A 551 5.13 -6.50 27.69
N LEU A 552 5.98 -5.90 26.85
CA LEU A 552 7.11 -5.07 27.30
C LEU A 552 6.66 -3.69 27.80
N GLU A 553 5.47 -3.25 27.40
CA GLU A 553 4.95 -1.91 27.66
C GLU A 553 3.75 -1.92 28.61
N TYR A 554 2.92 -2.97 28.56
CA TYR A 554 1.64 -3.04 29.27
C TYR A 554 1.45 -4.39 29.96
N ASP A 555 0.89 -4.36 31.16
CA ASP A 555 0.20 -5.53 31.73
C ASP A 555 -1.20 -5.68 31.10
N VAL A 556 -1.89 -6.80 31.38
CA VAL A 556 -3.20 -7.08 30.77
C VAL A 556 -4.25 -5.99 31.11
N PRO A 557 -4.38 -5.53 32.37
CA PRO A 557 -5.29 -4.43 32.68
C PRO A 557 -5.00 -3.16 31.89
N SER A 558 -3.76 -2.67 31.87
CA SER A 558 -3.42 -1.44 31.14
C SER A 558 -3.50 -1.60 29.62
N TYR A 559 -3.23 -2.78 29.08
CA TYR A 559 -3.40 -3.05 27.66
C TYR A 559 -4.88 -3.02 27.24
N THR A 560 -5.75 -3.62 28.06
CA THR A 560 -7.20 -3.55 27.81
C THR A 560 -7.75 -2.13 27.96
N ASP A 561 -7.13 -1.25 28.78
CA ASP A 561 -7.45 0.18 28.82
C ASP A 561 -7.03 0.90 27.53
N LEU A 562 -5.85 0.59 26.98
CA LEU A 562 -5.43 1.12 25.68
C LEU A 562 -6.43 0.72 24.58
N MET A 563 -6.79 -0.55 24.50
CA MET A 563 -7.78 -1.05 23.53
C MET A 563 -9.13 -0.34 23.71
N LEU A 564 -9.60 -0.17 24.95
CA LEU A 564 -10.87 0.50 25.26
C LEU A 564 -10.88 1.95 24.80
N ASN A 565 -9.80 2.69 25.04
CA ASN A 565 -9.67 4.08 24.62
C ASN A 565 -9.73 4.21 23.10
N GLN A 566 -9.00 3.36 22.37
CA GLN A 566 -9.04 3.33 20.90
C GLN A 566 -10.44 2.96 20.37
N ALA A 567 -11.11 2.00 21.02
CA ALA A 567 -12.47 1.61 20.68
C ALA A 567 -13.47 2.76 20.89
N SER A 568 -13.42 3.43 22.05
CA SER A 568 -14.27 4.57 22.38
C SER A 568 -14.14 5.71 21.35
N ASP A 569 -12.90 6.05 20.98
CA ASP A 569 -12.62 7.07 19.97
C ASP A 569 -13.16 6.67 18.58
N PHE A 570 -13.04 5.39 18.22
CA PHE A 570 -13.61 4.89 16.97
C PHE A 570 -15.14 4.99 16.94
N PHE A 571 -15.84 4.63 18.03
CA PHE A 571 -17.30 4.73 18.13
C PHE A 571 -17.79 6.18 18.07
N LYS A 572 -17.10 7.09 18.77
CA LYS A 572 -17.35 8.54 18.67
C LYS A 572 -17.15 9.03 17.25
N GLY A 573 -16.15 8.51 16.54
CA GLY A 573 -15.91 8.78 15.13
C GLY A 573 -17.07 8.36 14.23
N LEU A 574 -17.57 7.12 14.37
CA LEU A 574 -18.74 6.65 13.64
C LEU A 574 -19.97 7.53 13.91
N TYR A 575 -20.19 7.89 15.19
CA TYR A 575 -21.25 8.80 15.58
C TYR A 575 -21.09 10.19 14.95
N ALA A 576 -19.88 10.76 14.95
CA ALA A 576 -19.60 12.06 14.34
C ALA A 576 -19.88 12.05 12.82
N LEU A 577 -19.67 10.92 12.16
CA LEU A 577 -19.95 10.72 10.73
C LEU A 577 -21.43 10.42 10.42
N GLY A 578 -22.31 10.40 11.43
CA GLY A 578 -23.76 10.28 11.23
C GLY A 578 -24.34 8.89 11.51
N ALA A 579 -23.52 7.90 11.88
CA ALA A 579 -24.03 6.60 12.32
C ALA A 579 -24.79 6.76 13.65
N ARG A 580 -25.96 6.12 13.76
CA ARG A 580 -26.77 6.18 14.99
C ARG A 580 -27.10 4.82 15.58
N ARG A 581 -27.00 3.73 14.81
CA ARG A 581 -27.31 2.36 15.27
C ARG A 581 -26.05 1.52 15.16
N ILE A 582 -25.34 1.34 16.27
CA ILE A 582 -24.01 0.73 16.31
C ILE A 582 -24.03 -0.50 17.23
N GLY A 583 -23.84 -1.68 16.66
CA GLY A 583 -23.62 -2.92 17.40
C GLY A 583 -22.14 -3.24 17.51
N VAL A 584 -21.62 -3.39 18.72
CA VAL A 584 -20.20 -3.67 18.96
C VAL A 584 -20.05 -5.06 19.55
N PHE A 585 -19.34 -5.95 18.85
CA PHE A 585 -19.12 -7.31 19.29
C PHE A 585 -18.03 -7.38 20.35
N SER A 586 -18.27 -8.22 21.36
CA SER A 586 -17.28 -8.57 22.37
C SER A 586 -16.11 -9.34 21.77
N ALA A 587 -15.00 -9.43 22.50
CA ALA A 587 -13.99 -10.45 22.24
C ALA A 587 -14.60 -11.85 22.44
N PRO A 588 -14.30 -12.83 21.57
CA PRO A 588 -14.70 -14.22 21.74
C PRO A 588 -13.87 -14.91 22.86
N PRO A 589 -14.14 -16.18 23.21
CA PRO A 589 -13.27 -16.97 24.10
C PRO A 589 -11.91 -17.27 23.44
N ILE A 590 -11.04 -16.26 23.40
CA ILE A 590 -9.76 -16.27 22.67
C ILE A 590 -8.90 -17.49 23.03
N GLY A 591 -8.79 -17.81 24.32
CA GLY A 591 -8.00 -18.94 24.80
C GLY A 591 -8.50 -20.29 24.32
N CYS A 592 -9.77 -20.38 23.90
CA CYS A 592 -10.37 -21.60 23.38
C CYS A 592 -10.25 -21.75 21.85
N LEU A 593 -9.72 -20.75 21.14
CA LEU A 593 -9.45 -20.87 19.70
C LEU A 593 -8.40 -21.97 19.44
N PRO A 594 -8.48 -22.71 18.32
CA PRO A 594 -7.55 -23.81 18.05
C PRO A 594 -6.06 -23.41 18.11
N SER A 595 -5.72 -22.21 17.65
CA SER A 595 -4.37 -21.64 17.74
C SER A 595 -3.91 -21.41 19.16
N GLN A 596 -4.75 -20.81 20.00
CA GLN A 596 -4.41 -20.49 21.39
C GLN A 596 -4.34 -21.74 22.26
N ARG A 597 -5.17 -22.75 21.96
CA ARG A 597 -5.04 -24.10 22.54
C ARG A 597 -3.68 -24.74 22.21
N THR A 598 -3.21 -24.58 20.98
CA THR A 598 -1.88 -25.07 20.56
C THR A 598 -0.75 -24.36 21.29
N LEU A 599 -0.86 -23.04 21.50
CA LEU A 599 0.22 -22.23 22.06
C LEU A 599 0.22 -22.14 23.59
N GLY A 600 -0.94 -22.30 24.23
CA GLY A 600 -1.12 -22.07 25.67
C GLY A 600 -1.98 -23.09 26.40
N GLY A 601 -2.47 -24.13 25.72
CA GLY A 601 -3.37 -25.16 26.27
C GLY A 601 -2.69 -26.41 26.85
N GLY A 602 -1.35 -26.43 26.90
CA GLY A 602 -0.59 -27.61 27.33
C GLY A 602 -0.67 -28.79 26.35
N VAL A 603 -0.28 -29.98 26.81
CA VAL A 603 -0.24 -31.20 25.98
C VAL A 603 -1.63 -31.61 25.49
N GLU A 604 -2.64 -31.43 26.34
CA GLU A 604 -4.03 -31.77 26.04
C GLU A 604 -4.74 -30.73 25.16
N ARG A 605 -4.09 -29.59 24.88
CA ARG A 605 -4.65 -28.47 24.10
C ARG A 605 -5.96 -27.96 24.69
N ASP A 606 -6.00 -27.82 26.01
CA ASP A 606 -7.10 -27.18 26.74
C ASP A 606 -7.21 -25.69 26.40
N CYS A 607 -8.31 -25.04 26.80
CA CYS A 607 -8.40 -23.59 26.65
C CYS A 607 -7.31 -22.89 27.46
N ALA A 608 -6.63 -21.91 26.86
CA ALA A 608 -5.64 -21.11 27.56
C ALA A 608 -6.33 -20.06 28.45
N ASP A 609 -6.12 -20.13 29.77
CA ASP A 609 -6.79 -19.26 30.74
C ASP A 609 -6.46 -17.77 30.56
N LYS A 610 -5.18 -17.44 30.35
CA LYS A 610 -4.75 -16.03 30.33
C LYS A 610 -5.37 -15.21 29.19
N PRO A 611 -5.40 -15.69 27.93
CA PRO A 611 -6.11 -14.99 26.86
C PRO A 611 -7.62 -14.87 27.11
N ASN A 612 -8.26 -15.89 27.70
CA ASN A 612 -9.68 -15.82 28.07
C ASN A 612 -9.94 -14.77 29.16
N GLN A 613 -9.10 -14.72 30.20
CA GLN A 613 -9.21 -13.69 31.25
C GLN A 613 -9.03 -12.28 30.68
N ALA A 614 -8.08 -12.09 29.74
CA ALA A 614 -7.90 -10.81 29.06
C ALA A 614 -9.13 -10.42 28.21
N ALA A 615 -9.71 -11.38 27.47
CA ALA A 615 -10.93 -11.18 26.70
C ALA A 615 -12.12 -10.81 27.60
N MET A 616 -12.33 -11.54 28.70
CA MET A 616 -13.39 -11.24 29.66
C MET A 616 -13.21 -9.87 30.32
N LEU A 617 -11.98 -9.51 30.68
CA LEU A 617 -11.69 -8.20 31.25
C LEU A 617 -11.99 -7.08 30.25
N PHE A 618 -11.52 -7.22 29.01
CA PHE A 618 -11.81 -6.26 27.95
C PHE A 618 -13.33 -6.15 27.71
N ASN A 619 -14.03 -7.27 27.65
CA ASN A 619 -15.48 -7.33 27.44
C ASN A 619 -16.25 -6.60 28.55
N SER A 620 -15.86 -6.80 29.81
CA SER A 620 -16.48 -6.09 30.94
C SER A 620 -16.26 -4.58 30.84
N LYS A 621 -15.07 -4.14 30.46
CA LYS A 621 -14.76 -2.72 30.26
C LYS A 621 -15.52 -2.14 29.08
N LEU A 622 -15.56 -2.86 27.96
CA LEU A 622 -16.25 -2.48 26.74
C LEU A 622 -17.76 -2.32 26.95
N SER A 623 -18.39 -3.25 27.66
CA SER A 623 -19.82 -3.15 28.00
C SER A 623 -20.11 -1.88 28.81
N ALA A 624 -19.29 -1.58 29.83
CA ALA A 624 -19.45 -0.39 30.66
C ALA A 624 -19.25 0.90 29.85
N GLU A 625 -18.22 0.95 29.00
CA GLU A 625 -17.97 2.10 28.12
C GLU A 625 -19.12 2.34 27.14
N LEU A 626 -19.72 1.28 26.58
CA LEU A 626 -20.86 1.42 25.68
C LEU A 626 -22.11 1.93 26.40
N ASP A 627 -22.34 1.52 27.66
CA ASP A 627 -23.41 2.08 28.50
C ASP A 627 -23.17 3.57 28.80
N ASP A 628 -21.92 3.96 29.08
CA ASP A 628 -21.54 5.35 29.29
C ASP A 628 -21.70 6.19 28.01
N LEU A 629 -21.25 5.68 26.85
CA LEU A 629 -21.40 6.37 25.57
C LEU A 629 -22.86 6.50 25.16
N LYS A 630 -23.69 5.49 25.41
CA LYS A 630 -25.13 5.56 25.17
C LYS A 630 -25.79 6.73 25.91
N ASN A 631 -25.33 7.04 27.12
CA ASN A 631 -25.84 8.17 27.90
C ASN A 631 -25.29 9.53 27.41
N ASN A 632 -24.12 9.55 26.79
CA ASN A 632 -23.42 10.77 26.39
C ASN A 632 -23.54 11.12 24.90
N LEU A 633 -23.99 10.18 24.05
CA LEU A 633 -24.18 10.37 22.62
C LEU A 633 -25.68 10.42 22.30
N PRO A 634 -26.30 11.62 22.28
CA PRO A 634 -27.74 11.75 22.14
C PRO A 634 -28.23 11.18 20.80
N ASN A 635 -29.42 10.57 20.84
CA ASN A 635 -30.08 9.95 19.70
C ASN A 635 -29.28 8.79 19.05
N SER A 636 -28.34 8.19 19.79
CA SER A 636 -27.62 7.00 19.35
C SER A 636 -28.10 5.75 20.10
N MET A 637 -27.97 4.62 19.42
CA MET A 637 -28.13 3.28 19.96
C MET A 637 -26.77 2.61 19.82
N LEU A 638 -26.02 2.53 20.91
CA LEU A 638 -24.81 1.72 21.01
C LEU A 638 -25.16 0.50 21.83
N ILE A 639 -24.95 -0.69 21.28
CA ILE A 639 -25.22 -1.94 21.99
C ILE A 639 -23.97 -2.83 22.04
N TYR A 640 -23.79 -3.46 23.19
CA TYR A 640 -22.83 -4.54 23.38
C TYR A 640 -23.44 -5.86 22.89
N VAL A 641 -22.75 -6.54 21.97
CA VAL A 641 -23.15 -7.83 21.40
C VAL A 641 -22.21 -8.90 21.95
N ASP A 642 -22.75 -9.77 22.81
CA ASP A 642 -21.98 -10.82 23.46
C ASP A 642 -21.80 -12.04 22.54
N ILE A 643 -20.63 -12.17 21.93
CA ILE A 643 -20.22 -13.37 21.19
C ILE A 643 -19.47 -14.36 22.09
N TYR A 644 -19.00 -13.92 23.26
CA TYR A 644 -18.16 -14.76 24.12
C TYR A 644 -18.92 -16.00 24.58
N ASN A 645 -20.11 -15.80 25.16
CA ASN A 645 -20.87 -16.90 25.75
C ASN A 645 -21.45 -17.88 24.72
N PRO A 646 -22.10 -17.43 23.61
CA PRO A 646 -22.63 -18.36 22.62
C PRO A 646 -21.54 -19.20 21.95
N LEU A 647 -20.42 -18.59 21.57
CA LEU A 647 -19.30 -19.33 20.97
C LEU A 647 -18.65 -20.28 21.99
N LEU A 648 -18.53 -19.88 23.26
CA LEU A 648 -18.00 -20.78 24.29
C LEU A 648 -18.92 -21.99 24.52
N ASP A 649 -20.24 -21.80 24.51
CA ASP A 649 -21.20 -22.90 24.63
C ASP A 649 -21.09 -23.87 23.45
N MET A 650 -20.97 -23.36 22.22
CA MET A 650 -20.71 -24.20 21.05
C MET A 650 -19.38 -24.95 21.12
N ILE A 651 -18.34 -24.36 21.73
CA ILE A 651 -17.04 -25.01 21.91
C ILE A 651 -17.13 -26.16 22.93
N ILE A 652 -17.83 -25.94 24.04
CA ILE A 652 -17.94 -26.90 25.15
C ILE A 652 -18.96 -27.99 24.84
N ASN A 653 -20.07 -27.64 24.17
CA ASN A 653 -21.20 -28.52 23.87
C ASN A 653 -21.45 -28.66 22.36
N PRO A 654 -20.44 -29.01 21.53
CA PRO A 654 -20.54 -28.94 20.07
C PRO A 654 -21.65 -29.83 19.49
N THR A 655 -21.93 -30.97 20.12
CA THR A 655 -22.95 -31.92 19.67
C THR A 655 -24.36 -31.35 19.73
N ASN A 656 -24.64 -30.39 20.63
CA ASN A 656 -25.94 -29.71 20.71
C ASN A 656 -26.23 -28.88 19.45
N TYR A 657 -25.18 -28.53 18.72
CA TYR A 657 -25.21 -27.68 17.53
C TYR A 657 -24.90 -28.46 16.24
N GLY A 658 -24.76 -29.79 16.34
CA GLY A 658 -24.44 -30.65 15.20
C GLY A 658 -22.96 -30.76 14.85
N PHE A 659 -22.05 -30.23 15.69
CA PHE A 659 -20.62 -30.36 15.49
C PHE A 659 -20.05 -31.55 16.28
N GLU A 660 -19.08 -32.24 15.71
CA GLU A 660 -18.32 -33.31 16.36
C GLU A 660 -16.95 -32.80 16.83
N VAL A 661 -16.40 -31.79 16.16
CA VAL A 661 -15.04 -31.28 16.41
C VAL A 661 -15.08 -29.77 16.67
N SER A 662 -14.66 -29.37 17.88
CA SER A 662 -14.63 -27.95 18.30
C SER A 662 -13.27 -27.44 18.77
N ASN A 663 -12.24 -28.28 18.80
CA ASN A 663 -10.92 -27.93 19.34
C ASN A 663 -9.82 -27.79 18.27
N LYS A 664 -10.13 -28.05 17.00
CA LYS A 664 -9.23 -27.91 15.84
C LYS A 664 -9.98 -27.42 14.60
N GLY A 665 -9.26 -26.86 13.64
CA GLY A 665 -9.82 -26.45 12.35
C GLY A 665 -10.05 -27.65 11.42
N CYS A 666 -11.00 -27.51 10.49
CA CYS A 666 -11.12 -28.41 9.34
C CYS A 666 -9.94 -28.26 8.38
N CYS A 667 -9.41 -27.05 8.21
CA CYS A 667 -8.26 -26.70 7.39
C CYS A 667 -7.03 -26.46 8.28
N GLY A 668 -5.97 -27.23 8.04
CA GLY A 668 -4.74 -27.22 8.82
C GLY A 668 -4.28 -28.63 9.16
N SER A 669 -3.22 -28.74 9.97
CA SER A 669 -2.64 -30.05 10.32
C SER A 669 -3.40 -30.82 11.40
N GLY A 670 -4.41 -30.22 12.05
CA GLY A 670 -5.13 -30.81 13.17
C GLY A 670 -4.33 -30.96 14.47
N LYS A 671 -2.99 -30.97 14.40
CA LYS A 671 -2.05 -31.20 15.52
C LYS A 671 -1.34 -29.92 15.97
N LEU A 672 -0.90 -29.11 15.01
CA LEU A 672 -0.37 -27.77 15.20
C LEU A 672 -1.28 -26.80 14.44
N GLU A 673 -1.99 -25.95 15.17
CA GLU A 673 -2.91 -24.98 14.59
C GLU A 673 -2.25 -23.60 14.60
N VAL A 674 -1.63 -23.22 13.48
CA VAL A 674 -1.11 -21.85 13.26
C VAL A 674 -1.52 -21.40 11.86
N SER A 675 -1.72 -20.09 11.69
CA SER A 675 -2.42 -19.51 10.53
C SER A 675 -1.84 -19.90 9.16
N ILE A 676 -0.54 -20.17 9.09
CA ILE A 676 0.14 -20.53 7.82
C ILE A 676 -0.15 -21.95 7.33
N LEU A 677 -0.68 -22.82 8.21
CA LEU A 677 -0.90 -24.24 7.91
C LEU A 677 -2.21 -24.52 7.18
N CYS A 678 -3.15 -23.56 7.16
CA CYS A 678 -4.27 -23.63 6.23
C CYS A 678 -3.85 -22.98 4.90
N ASN A 679 -3.45 -23.79 3.92
CA ASN A 679 -2.92 -23.32 2.64
C ASN A 679 -3.33 -24.24 1.46
N ARG A 680 -3.04 -23.77 0.24
CA ARG A 680 -3.46 -24.44 -1.02
C ARG A 680 -2.85 -25.83 -1.24
N PHE A 681 -1.79 -26.16 -0.53
CA PHE A 681 -1.06 -27.41 -0.69
C PHE A 681 -1.31 -28.38 0.47
N GLU A 682 -2.20 -28.05 1.40
CA GLU A 682 -2.42 -28.85 2.61
C GLU A 682 -3.31 -30.07 2.32
N PRO A 683 -2.75 -31.31 2.32
CA PRO A 683 -3.51 -32.51 2.01
C PRO A 683 -4.45 -32.94 3.15
N GLU A 684 -4.31 -32.35 4.35
CA GLU A 684 -5.08 -32.72 5.55
C GLU A 684 -6.37 -31.91 5.76
N THR A 685 -6.76 -31.05 4.81
CA THR A 685 -8.06 -30.36 4.87
C THR A 685 -9.19 -31.39 4.92
N CYS A 686 -10.10 -31.25 5.89
CA CYS A 686 -11.18 -32.20 6.11
C CYS A 686 -12.11 -32.31 4.89
N THR A 687 -12.65 -33.50 4.64
CA THR A 687 -13.56 -33.77 3.50
C THR A 687 -14.99 -33.30 3.74
N ASP A 688 -15.39 -33.18 5.00
CA ASP A 688 -16.74 -32.75 5.42
C ASP A 688 -16.60 -31.74 6.57
N ASP A 689 -16.80 -30.46 6.28
CA ASP A 689 -16.72 -29.37 7.26
C ASP A 689 -17.97 -29.26 8.14
N SER A 690 -19.08 -29.94 7.81
CA SER A 690 -20.31 -29.86 8.60
C SER A 690 -20.14 -30.37 10.03
N HIS A 691 -19.16 -31.26 10.24
CA HIS A 691 -18.79 -31.78 11.56
C HIS A 691 -17.87 -30.84 12.37
N TYR A 692 -17.35 -29.77 11.77
CA TYR A 692 -16.34 -28.89 12.38
C TYR A 692 -16.91 -27.52 12.73
N LEU A 693 -16.68 -27.10 13.97
CA LEU A 693 -17.01 -25.74 14.42
C LEU A 693 -16.08 -24.70 13.79
N PHE A 694 -14.78 -25.01 13.71
CA PHE A 694 -13.74 -24.12 13.19
C PHE A 694 -13.33 -24.52 11.78
N TRP A 695 -13.28 -23.54 10.88
CA TRP A 695 -12.72 -23.72 9.56
C TRP A 695 -11.20 -23.81 9.61
N ASP A 696 -10.53 -22.88 10.28
CA ASP A 696 -9.08 -22.85 10.43
C ASP A 696 -8.68 -22.65 11.91
N SER A 697 -7.42 -22.32 12.14
CA SER A 697 -6.87 -22.13 13.49
C SER A 697 -7.49 -20.96 14.31
N TYR A 698 -8.33 -20.12 13.71
CA TYR A 698 -8.99 -18.96 14.33
C TYR A 698 -10.48 -18.88 14.00
N HIS A 699 -10.88 -19.13 12.74
CA HIS A 699 -12.17 -18.71 12.22
C HIS A 699 -13.19 -19.88 12.20
N PRO A 700 -14.44 -19.64 12.65
CA PRO A 700 -15.55 -20.59 12.49
C PRO A 700 -15.88 -20.96 11.03
N THR A 701 -16.54 -22.11 10.85
CA THR A 701 -17.15 -22.49 9.55
C THR A 701 -18.39 -21.65 9.24
N GLU A 702 -18.84 -21.62 7.98
CA GLU A 702 -20.11 -20.98 7.61
C GLU A 702 -21.28 -21.54 8.43
N GLY A 703 -21.32 -22.87 8.64
CA GLY A 703 -22.36 -23.51 9.45
C GLY A 703 -22.39 -23.00 10.89
N ALA A 704 -21.21 -22.84 11.50
CA ALA A 704 -21.08 -22.24 12.82
C ALA A 704 -21.50 -20.76 12.84
N TYR A 705 -21.07 -19.98 11.84
CA TYR A 705 -21.47 -18.58 11.73
C TYR A 705 -22.98 -18.40 11.56
N LYS A 706 -23.66 -19.29 10.82
CA LYS A 706 -25.13 -19.26 10.70
C LYS A 706 -25.80 -19.37 12.05
N ILE A 707 -25.43 -20.35 12.86
CA ILE A 707 -25.99 -20.54 14.21
C ILE A 707 -25.74 -19.30 15.08
N ILE A 708 -24.50 -18.81 15.08
CA ILE A 708 -24.09 -17.63 15.86
C ILE A 708 -24.88 -16.39 15.44
N VAL A 709 -24.93 -16.10 14.14
CA VAL A 709 -25.61 -14.92 13.61
C VAL A 709 -27.10 -15.01 13.88
N ASP A 710 -27.72 -16.18 13.73
CA ASP A 710 -29.13 -16.42 14.03
C ASP A 710 -29.46 -16.06 15.47
N GLU A 711 -28.67 -16.56 16.42
CA GLU A 711 -28.86 -16.28 17.84
C GLU A 711 -28.65 -14.78 18.15
N LEU A 712 -27.53 -14.22 17.71
CA LEU A 712 -27.15 -12.85 18.04
C LEU A 712 -28.10 -11.83 17.41
N ILE A 713 -28.45 -11.99 16.13
CA ILE A 713 -29.37 -11.05 15.48
C ILE A 713 -30.76 -11.15 16.08
N THR A 714 -31.26 -12.36 16.38
CA THR A 714 -32.56 -12.53 17.06
C THR A 714 -32.59 -11.80 18.40
N LYS A 715 -31.50 -11.90 19.18
CA LYS A 715 -31.40 -11.30 20.50
C LYS A 715 -31.20 -9.78 20.47
N TYR A 716 -30.36 -9.28 19.58
CA TYR A 716 -29.83 -7.91 19.66
C TYR A 716 -30.44 -6.94 18.65
N LEU A 717 -30.90 -7.41 17.49
CA LEU A 717 -31.50 -6.55 16.46
C LEU A 717 -32.69 -5.72 16.97
N PRO A 718 -33.61 -6.24 17.81
CA PRO A 718 -34.71 -5.43 18.34
C PRO A 718 -34.26 -4.21 19.17
N HIS A 719 -33.01 -4.19 19.64
CA HIS A 719 -32.45 -3.08 20.40
C HIS A 719 -31.73 -2.03 19.52
N LEU A 720 -31.60 -2.30 18.22
CA LEU A 720 -30.93 -1.46 17.24
C LEU A 720 -31.88 -0.79 16.23
N VAL A 721 -33.17 -1.15 16.23
CA VAL A 721 -34.15 -0.76 15.19
C VAL A 721 -35.26 0.11 15.73
#